data_AF-A0A8B6HUR3-F1
#
_entry.id   AF-A0A8B6HUR3-F1
#
_cell.length_a   1.000
_cell.length_b   1.000
_cell.length_c   1.000
_cell.angle_alpha   90.00
_cell.angle_beta   90.00
_cell.angle_gamma   90.00
#
_symmetry.space_group_name_H-M   'P 1'
#
loop_
_entity.id
_entity.type
_entity.pdbx_description
1 polymer ?
#
loop_
_entity_poly.entity_id
_entity_poly.type
_entity_poly.pdbx_seq_one_letter_code
_entity_poly.pdbx_strand_id
1 'polypeptide(L)'
;MLKIILLLLWIDGILSYHSNSYYGNGRKCNHLFYKWMSKSAKKNILVCTRKSRLYGNVNLRESSKPSVFRDLTKKEISGLLDYLYNRSDLNLTTADKAAINSNYIFSSEIFLPPKRDVLKHLDTHCVQPKREARVMILRGGISTPDVIEIIVSPLPNPTGYRHVPNLPKSIPFIDRPIDVFDFNLTPLLEQIDKVVGKILNDLYGGRLVNCGDRCLVFNINSQLTTPLSGVRKRLWFSWLYQFTEYFLLRPVDFAVLREVDNNGNNTIIKIWFNGLLFNSLEEIVPYYNTYKEYINKIPFPTNAEKNDKTISSRGEPSFKIPLKDPSQVSPDGVRYNINDRHVSYSYWEFDIGMSVFYGPRLYDIRYKGERIAYEISLQELANFYSGDKPQEHVLNFLDSMFKIGALAKYLHPGVDCPNDATFISSSFKVDTQDEPMTNERAFCIFEHNTGMPLRRHNGYFRYIHRFYEGVANVVLIFRTIPTIGIYDYIIDFIFYQNGAIEVKITPTGIVTSSWYTHDNPYSFQVDKNLMSPLHQHLFNFKIDFDIKGTSNRFQTVDIEPDVVKNVCHKKPGSTIVQNRFIKRLKQTELEAAYKFNFDYPKVLTFVNNNKKDKFGNSPGYKLVNKGMTKFMRPPKDGNNPAVSWSQYQLAVTKYKDSEPYSSSVYTHSDNPVFSFQEFIDDNENIVDKDLVAWVTMGMHHVVQKEDLPVTHTPGQSHSTFLVPFNYFDESPGMSVGNAVRIDAVDVNGKTKVEIKRYGTKSDVNCIPKKTYYDEILKKNPCLAVEC
;
A
#
# COMPACT_ATOMS: atom_id res chain seq x y z
N MET A 1 -6.98 78.46 -19.98
CA MET A 1 -5.67 77.98 -19.49
C MET A 1 -5.67 76.46 -19.67
N LEU A 2 -5.56 75.92 -20.87
CA LEU A 2 -4.36 75.95 -21.73
C LEU A 2 -3.09 75.56 -20.94
N LYS A 3 -2.94 74.27 -20.70
CA LYS A 3 -1.83 73.48 -21.24
C LYS A 3 -2.37 72.06 -21.46
N ILE A 4 -2.81 71.77 -22.68
CA ILE A 4 -1.96 71.26 -23.78
C ILE A 4 -1.80 69.75 -23.58
N ILE A 5 -2.56 68.92 -24.30
CA ILE A 5 -2.34 68.59 -25.71
C ILE A 5 -0.97 67.93 -25.87
N LEU A 6 -0.94 66.61 -25.63
CA LEU A 6 0.06 65.59 -26.01
C LEU A 6 -0.17 64.42 -25.03
N LEU A 7 -1.25 63.64 -25.17
CA LEU A 7 -1.14 62.37 -25.91
C LEU A 7 -2.54 61.76 -26.24
N LEU A 8 -3.51 62.59 -26.64
CA LEU A 8 -4.72 62.15 -27.35
C LEU A 8 -4.71 62.65 -28.81
N LEU A 9 -3.56 62.44 -29.46
CA LEU A 9 -3.35 62.42 -30.91
C LEU A 9 -2.22 61.41 -31.14
N TRP A 10 -2.52 60.11 -31.14
CA TRP A 10 -2.97 59.42 -32.34
C TRP A 10 -4.42 58.94 -32.21
N ILE A 11 -5.35 59.86 -32.49
CA ILE A 11 -6.70 59.50 -32.94
C ILE A 11 -6.64 59.49 -34.47
N ASP A 12 -7.29 58.47 -35.02
CA ASP A 12 -7.94 58.42 -36.33
C ASP A 12 -7.97 59.73 -37.12
N GLY A 13 -7.44 59.66 -38.34
CA GLY A 13 -7.76 60.64 -39.37
C GLY A 13 -6.84 60.55 -40.56
N ILE A 14 -7.24 59.78 -41.58
CA ILE A 14 -7.32 60.23 -42.96
C ILE A 14 -8.15 59.22 -43.79
N LEU A 15 -9.34 59.70 -44.17
CA LEU A 15 -10.06 59.50 -45.43
C LEU A 15 -10.54 58.08 -45.83
N SER A 16 -11.85 57.92 -45.71
CA SER A 16 -12.80 57.73 -46.84
C SER A 16 -12.30 56.89 -48.03
N TYR A 17 -12.97 55.76 -48.30
CA TYR A 17 -13.79 55.54 -49.51
C TYR A 17 -14.36 54.09 -49.51
N HIS A 18 -15.66 53.95 -49.83
CA HIS A 18 -16.42 52.79 -50.40
C HIS A 18 -15.94 51.34 -50.15
N SER A 19 -16.75 50.30 -49.87
CA SER A 19 -18.19 50.06 -49.91
C SER A 19 -18.43 48.56 -49.53
N ASN A 20 -19.59 48.29 -48.90
CA ASN A 20 -20.38 47.03 -48.93
C ASN A 20 -19.77 45.71 -48.40
N SER A 21 -20.44 44.84 -47.63
CA SER A 21 -21.69 44.81 -46.86
C SER A 21 -21.78 43.41 -46.20
N TYR A 22 -22.55 43.31 -45.10
CA TYR A 22 -23.01 42.08 -44.39
C TYR A 22 -22.09 41.37 -43.38
N TYR A 23 -22.00 41.95 -42.18
CA TYR A 23 -22.00 41.16 -40.92
C TYR A 23 -23.04 41.74 -39.96
N GLY A 24 -24.14 41.01 -39.78
CA GLY A 24 -25.19 41.30 -38.81
C GLY A 24 -25.17 40.31 -37.65
N ASN A 25 -25.25 40.84 -36.43
CA ASN A 25 -25.61 40.18 -35.17
C ASN A 25 -24.59 39.25 -34.50
N GLY A 26 -23.51 39.83 -33.98
CA GLY A 26 -22.67 39.23 -32.93
C GLY A 26 -22.41 40.20 -31.79
N ARG A 27 -23.42 40.56 -30.98
CA ARG A 27 -23.25 41.30 -29.69
C ARG A 27 -24.56 41.44 -28.89
N LYS A 28 -25.29 40.35 -28.62
CA LYS A 28 -26.41 40.36 -27.65
C LYS A 28 -26.57 39.08 -26.79
N CYS A 29 -25.54 38.24 -26.66
CA CYS A 29 -25.61 37.04 -25.79
C CYS A 29 -24.80 37.10 -24.47
N ASN A 30 -23.90 38.06 -24.27
CA ASN A 30 -23.00 38.01 -23.10
C ASN A 30 -23.49 38.73 -21.83
N HIS A 31 -24.65 39.40 -21.85
CA HIS A 31 -25.14 40.16 -20.68
C HIS A 31 -26.34 39.55 -19.94
N LEU A 32 -27.03 38.55 -20.52
CA LEU A 32 -28.17 37.88 -19.87
C LEU A 32 -27.75 36.68 -19.01
N PHE A 33 -26.63 36.02 -19.33
CA PHE A 33 -26.15 34.85 -18.57
C PHE A 33 -25.63 35.23 -17.17
N TYR A 34 -24.95 36.37 -17.05
CA TYR A 34 -24.43 36.86 -15.77
C TYR A 34 -25.49 37.50 -14.86
N LYS A 35 -26.61 38.00 -15.41
CA LYS A 35 -27.67 38.66 -14.63
C LYS A 35 -28.72 37.68 -14.09
N TRP A 36 -28.86 36.49 -14.69
CA TRP A 36 -29.73 35.44 -14.16
C TRP A 36 -29.08 34.69 -12.98
N MET A 37 -27.74 34.51 -12.99
CA MET A 37 -27.04 33.89 -11.86
C MET A 37 -26.96 34.77 -10.60
N SER A 38 -27.06 36.11 -10.70
CA SER A 38 -26.88 36.99 -9.53
C SER A 38 -28.16 37.32 -8.74
N LYS A 39 -29.37 36.97 -9.23
CA LYS A 39 -30.64 37.27 -8.54
C LYS A 39 -31.30 36.09 -7.81
N SER A 40 -30.82 34.86 -7.96
CA SER A 40 -31.36 33.68 -7.25
C SER A 40 -30.53 33.22 -6.04
N ALA A 41 -29.41 33.88 -5.72
CA ALA A 41 -28.43 33.39 -4.74
C ALA A 41 -28.48 34.12 -3.37
N LYS A 42 -29.68 34.40 -2.85
CA LYS A 42 -29.88 34.74 -1.41
C LYS A 42 -30.78 33.72 -0.69
N LYS A 43 -30.82 32.47 -1.18
CA LYS A 43 -31.32 31.34 -0.39
C LYS A 43 -30.18 30.85 0.50
N ASN A 44 -30.48 30.61 1.78
CA ASN A 44 -29.58 29.95 2.74
C ASN A 44 -28.85 28.79 2.04
N ILE A 45 -27.57 28.96 1.71
CA ILE A 45 -26.78 27.88 1.13
C ILE A 45 -26.70 26.81 2.21
N LEU A 46 -27.33 25.67 1.94
CA LEU A 46 -27.38 24.58 2.89
C LEU A 46 -25.96 24.05 3.06
N VAL A 47 -25.54 23.78 4.30
CA VAL A 47 -24.37 22.93 4.52
C VAL A 47 -24.70 21.58 3.86
N CYS A 48 -23.72 20.95 3.20
CA CYS A 48 -23.86 19.57 2.71
C CYS A 48 -24.12 18.72 3.96
N THR A 49 -25.39 18.58 4.33
CA THR A 49 -25.81 18.03 5.60
C THR A 49 -26.26 16.61 5.35
N ARG A 50 -25.85 15.73 6.26
CA ARG A 50 -26.30 14.32 6.38
C ARG A 50 -27.83 14.13 6.52
N LYS A 51 -28.64 15.19 6.35
CA LYS A 51 -30.07 15.24 6.70
C LYS A 51 -31.02 15.00 5.52
N SER A 52 -30.55 14.83 4.27
CA SER A 52 -31.40 14.24 3.23
C SER A 52 -31.51 12.73 3.49
N ARG A 53 -32.70 12.14 3.29
CA ARG A 53 -32.98 10.70 3.48
C ARG A 53 -31.80 9.84 2.99
N LEU A 54 -31.15 9.18 3.95
CA LEU A 54 -29.93 8.37 3.84
C LEU A 54 -30.01 7.38 2.67
N TYR A 55 -29.18 7.54 1.64
CA TYR A 55 -28.95 6.46 0.66
C TYR A 55 -27.89 5.47 1.16
N GLY A 56 -26.86 5.94 1.87
CA GLY A 56 -25.87 5.08 2.53
C GLY A 56 -26.11 4.95 4.04
N ASN A 57 -26.04 3.73 4.56
CA ASN A 57 -26.14 3.38 5.97
C ASN A 57 -24.79 2.85 6.48
N VAL A 58 -24.20 3.52 7.48
CA VAL A 58 -22.90 3.16 8.05
C VAL A 58 -23.09 2.73 9.50
N ASN A 59 -22.93 1.44 9.76
CA ASN A 59 -22.90 0.83 11.08
C ASN A 59 -21.54 0.15 11.30
N LEU A 60 -20.67 0.78 12.10
CA LEU A 60 -19.33 0.26 12.42
C LEU A 60 -19.28 -0.51 13.74
N ARG A 61 -20.44 -0.77 14.37
CA ARG A 61 -20.46 -1.54 15.62
C ARG A 61 -20.11 -2.99 15.31
N GLU A 62 -19.26 -3.55 16.17
CA GLU A 62 -18.91 -4.96 16.13
C GLU A 62 -20.17 -5.83 16.21
N SER A 63 -20.33 -6.73 15.23
CA SER A 63 -21.50 -7.61 15.17
C SER A 63 -21.47 -8.65 16.29
N SER A 64 -22.62 -8.96 16.88
CA SER A 64 -22.77 -10.09 17.81
C SER A 64 -22.67 -11.46 17.10
N LYS A 65 -22.81 -11.45 15.77
CA LYS A 65 -22.61 -12.59 14.87
C LYS A 65 -21.64 -12.12 13.76
N PRO A 66 -20.33 -12.05 14.05
CA PRO A 66 -19.34 -11.59 13.09
C PRO A 66 -19.32 -12.51 11.85
N SER A 67 -19.15 -11.92 10.66
CA SER A 67 -19.01 -12.68 9.41
C SER A 67 -17.81 -13.63 9.48
N VAL A 68 -17.75 -14.62 8.60
CA VAL A 68 -16.61 -15.57 8.58
C VAL A 68 -15.27 -14.87 8.33
N PHE A 69 -15.27 -13.74 7.62
CA PHE A 69 -14.08 -12.97 7.26
C PHE A 69 -13.70 -11.90 8.30
N ARG A 70 -14.60 -11.60 9.25
CA ARG A 70 -14.35 -10.60 10.30
C ARG A 70 -13.13 -11.02 11.11
N ASP A 71 -12.14 -10.12 11.23
CA ASP A 71 -11.00 -10.30 12.14
C ASP A 71 -11.49 -10.57 13.59
N LEU A 72 -10.61 -11.02 14.49
CA LEU A 72 -11.02 -11.31 15.87
C LEU A 72 -11.71 -10.10 16.52
N THR A 73 -12.85 -10.36 17.12
CA THR A 73 -13.60 -9.37 17.89
C THR A 73 -12.97 -9.17 19.27
N LYS A 74 -13.23 -8.05 19.94
CA LYS A 74 -12.70 -7.82 21.30
C LYS A 74 -13.12 -8.94 22.25
N LYS A 75 -14.38 -9.37 22.14
CA LYS A 75 -14.93 -10.48 22.93
C LYS A 75 -14.22 -11.80 22.66
N GLU A 76 -13.91 -12.10 21.40
CA GLU A 76 -13.19 -13.31 21.02
C GLU A 76 -11.75 -13.28 21.53
N ILE A 77 -11.07 -12.13 21.49
CA ILE A 77 -9.71 -11.98 22.03
C ILE A 77 -9.71 -12.19 23.54
N SER A 78 -10.64 -11.57 24.28
CA SER A 78 -10.73 -11.78 25.74
C SER A 78 -10.96 -13.26 26.09
N GLY A 79 -11.94 -13.91 25.47
CA GLY A 79 -12.21 -15.34 25.73
C GLY A 79 -11.06 -16.27 25.30
N LEU A 80 -10.31 -15.88 24.27
CA LEU A 80 -9.09 -16.56 23.84
C LEU A 80 -8.00 -16.49 24.92
N LEU A 81 -7.73 -15.28 25.44
CA LEU A 81 -6.71 -15.06 26.47
C LEU A 81 -7.08 -15.76 27.78
N ASP A 82 -8.34 -15.66 28.20
CA ASP A 82 -8.86 -16.34 29.40
C ASP A 82 -8.63 -17.86 29.32
N TYR A 83 -8.88 -18.46 28.16
CA TYR A 83 -8.64 -19.88 27.96
C TYR A 83 -7.15 -20.21 27.98
N LEU A 84 -6.31 -19.47 27.23
CA LEU A 84 -4.89 -19.78 27.08
C LEU A 84 -4.11 -19.61 28.38
N TYR A 85 -4.36 -18.56 29.16
CA TYR A 85 -3.69 -18.37 30.45
C TYR A 85 -4.07 -19.42 31.51
N ASN A 86 -5.22 -20.09 31.36
CA ASN A 86 -5.62 -21.20 32.20
C ASN A 86 -5.03 -22.56 31.76
N ARG A 87 -4.23 -22.60 30.67
CA ARG A 87 -3.57 -23.83 30.19
C ARG A 87 -2.20 -24.02 30.84
N SER A 88 -2.15 -24.86 31.86
CA SER A 88 -0.91 -25.20 32.58
C SER A 88 0.15 -25.88 31.69
N ASP A 89 -0.27 -26.57 30.64
CA ASP A 89 0.61 -27.23 29.67
C ASP A 89 1.35 -26.24 28.73
N LEU A 90 0.87 -25.01 28.59
CA LEU A 90 1.55 -23.95 27.84
C LEU A 90 2.52 -23.15 28.72
N ASN A 91 2.28 -23.11 30.04
CA ASN A 91 3.09 -22.39 31.04
C ASN A 91 3.37 -20.94 30.62
N LEU A 92 2.33 -20.18 30.28
CA LEU A 92 2.44 -18.83 29.74
C LEU A 92 2.76 -17.80 30.84
N THR A 93 3.68 -16.89 30.51
CA THR A 93 3.99 -15.67 31.25
C THR A 93 3.25 -14.51 30.62
N THR A 94 2.69 -13.63 31.47
CA THR A 94 2.03 -12.41 31.03
C THR A 94 3.02 -11.42 30.40
N ALA A 95 2.56 -10.61 29.45
CA ALA A 95 3.35 -9.68 28.65
C ALA A 95 4.19 -8.72 29.50
N ASP A 96 3.67 -8.24 30.64
CA ASP A 96 4.36 -7.34 31.57
C ASP A 96 5.58 -7.97 32.27
N LYS A 97 5.63 -9.30 32.33
CA LYS A 97 6.70 -10.09 32.97
C LYS A 97 7.50 -10.93 31.99
N ALA A 98 7.09 -10.95 30.73
CA ALA A 98 7.73 -11.76 29.71
C ALA A 98 9.18 -11.30 29.50
N ALA A 99 10.06 -12.27 29.35
CA ALA A 99 11.42 -12.08 28.88
C ALA A 99 11.69 -13.05 27.72
N ILE A 100 12.82 -12.88 27.03
CA ILE A 100 13.19 -13.74 25.89
C ILE A 100 13.19 -15.25 26.25
N ASN A 101 13.46 -15.59 27.50
CA ASN A 101 13.44 -16.96 28.04
C ASN A 101 12.12 -17.31 28.75
N SER A 102 11.02 -16.63 28.46
CA SER A 102 9.66 -16.94 28.92
C SER A 102 8.86 -17.64 27.83
N ASN A 103 7.72 -18.23 28.18
CA ASN A 103 6.72 -18.65 27.19
C ASN A 103 5.63 -17.59 27.14
N TYR A 104 5.32 -17.02 25.98
CA TYR A 104 4.34 -15.93 25.87
C TYR A 104 3.63 -15.91 24.53
N ILE A 105 2.44 -15.31 24.51
CA ILE A 105 1.63 -15.16 23.31
C ILE A 105 2.19 -13.98 22.49
N PHE A 106 2.70 -14.27 21.30
CA PHE A 106 3.27 -13.26 20.42
C PHE A 106 2.21 -12.53 19.59
N SER A 107 1.20 -13.27 19.11
CA SER A 107 0.08 -12.68 18.38
C SER A 107 -1.10 -13.65 18.30
N SER A 108 -2.27 -13.10 17.98
CA SER A 108 -3.41 -13.89 17.53
C SER A 108 -4.17 -13.20 16.41
N GLU A 109 -4.59 -13.97 15.41
CA GLU A 109 -5.43 -13.51 14.30
C GLU A 109 -6.53 -14.53 13.98
N ILE A 110 -7.51 -14.14 13.15
CA ILE A 110 -8.56 -15.05 12.70
C ILE A 110 -7.94 -16.17 11.83
N PHE A 111 -8.28 -17.42 12.13
CA PHE A 111 -7.97 -18.55 11.25
C PHE A 111 -9.19 -18.81 10.36
N LEU A 112 -9.04 -18.58 9.06
CA LEU A 112 -10.14 -18.73 8.12
C LEU A 112 -10.45 -20.21 7.87
N PRO A 113 -11.74 -20.60 7.82
CA PRO A 113 -12.14 -21.95 7.44
C PRO A 113 -11.75 -22.26 5.97
N PRO A 114 -11.72 -23.55 5.58
CA PRO A 114 -11.44 -23.94 4.21
C PRO A 114 -12.37 -23.23 3.21
N LYS A 115 -11.84 -22.74 2.07
CA LYS A 115 -12.61 -21.95 1.08
C LYS A 115 -13.88 -22.68 0.64
N ARG A 116 -13.82 -24.00 0.45
CA ARG A 116 -15.00 -24.81 0.09
C ARG A 116 -16.16 -24.65 1.08
N ASP A 117 -15.88 -24.68 2.38
CA ASP A 117 -16.90 -24.64 3.41
C ASP A 117 -17.45 -23.20 3.57
N VAL A 118 -16.59 -22.20 3.36
CA VAL A 118 -16.98 -20.78 3.26
C VAL A 118 -17.89 -20.55 2.05
N LEU A 119 -17.50 -21.00 0.85
CA LEU A 119 -18.31 -20.89 -0.36
C LEU A 119 -19.67 -21.56 -0.19
N LYS A 120 -19.71 -22.76 0.43
CA LYS A 120 -20.97 -23.42 0.76
C LYS A 120 -21.86 -22.52 1.64
N HIS A 121 -21.30 -21.89 2.67
CA HIS A 121 -22.05 -20.95 3.51
C HIS A 121 -22.55 -19.73 2.72
N LEU A 122 -21.68 -19.09 1.94
CA LEU A 122 -21.99 -17.86 1.19
C LEU A 122 -23.02 -18.09 0.07
N ASP A 123 -22.93 -19.23 -0.62
CA ASP A 123 -23.71 -19.47 -1.84
C ASP A 123 -25.03 -20.24 -1.57
N THR A 124 -25.16 -20.89 -0.41
CA THR A 124 -26.38 -21.65 -0.05
C THR A 124 -27.07 -21.14 1.21
N HIS A 125 -26.52 -20.11 1.88
CA HIS A 125 -26.98 -19.60 3.18
C HIS A 125 -27.03 -20.68 4.27
N CYS A 126 -26.20 -21.73 4.14
CA CYS A 126 -26.01 -22.75 5.17
C CYS A 126 -25.40 -22.15 6.46
N VAL A 127 -25.30 -22.96 7.52
CA VAL A 127 -24.68 -22.53 8.79
C VAL A 127 -23.25 -22.07 8.57
N GLN A 128 -22.89 -20.92 9.14
CA GLN A 128 -21.53 -20.37 9.10
C GLN A 128 -20.53 -21.36 9.72
N PRO A 129 -19.37 -21.61 9.08
CA PRO A 129 -18.34 -22.44 9.68
C PRO A 129 -17.89 -21.87 11.04
N LYS A 130 -17.37 -22.74 11.90
CA LYS A 130 -16.87 -22.34 13.23
C LYS A 130 -15.76 -21.31 13.05
N ARG A 131 -15.78 -20.27 13.88
CA ARG A 131 -14.71 -19.27 13.95
C ARG A 131 -13.59 -19.80 14.87
N GLU A 132 -12.36 -19.68 14.41
CA GLU A 132 -11.17 -20.18 15.09
C GLU A 132 -10.09 -19.09 15.09
N ALA A 133 -9.20 -19.08 16.09
CA ALA A 133 -8.06 -18.15 16.14
C ALA A 133 -6.76 -18.91 15.86
N ARG A 134 -5.88 -18.35 15.02
CA ARG A 134 -4.47 -18.75 14.91
C ARG A 134 -3.69 -17.96 15.96
N VAL A 135 -2.93 -18.66 16.80
CA VAL A 135 -2.16 -18.07 17.89
C VAL A 135 -0.71 -18.51 17.78
N MET A 136 0.19 -17.54 17.80
CA MET A 136 1.63 -17.77 17.81
C MET A 136 2.16 -17.64 19.23
N ILE A 137 2.87 -18.68 19.70
CA ILE A 137 3.46 -18.73 21.03
C ILE A 137 4.96 -18.91 20.89
N LEU A 138 5.69 -17.98 21.50
CA LEU A 138 7.14 -18.03 21.64
C LEU A 138 7.45 -18.76 22.95
N ARG A 139 8.18 -19.87 22.89
CA ARG A 139 8.50 -20.70 24.06
C ARG A 139 9.99 -20.64 24.35
N GLY A 140 10.43 -19.55 24.98
CA GLY A 140 11.81 -19.37 25.43
C GLY A 140 12.15 -20.09 26.73
N GLY A 141 11.14 -20.42 27.55
CA GLY A 141 11.31 -20.96 28.92
C GLY A 141 11.37 -22.48 29.02
N ILE A 142 11.51 -23.17 27.89
CA ILE A 142 11.61 -24.63 27.83
C ILE A 142 13.05 -25.06 27.53
N SER A 143 13.38 -26.34 27.76
CA SER A 143 14.74 -26.87 27.59
C SER A 143 15.31 -26.71 26.18
N THR A 144 14.45 -26.71 25.17
CA THR A 144 14.82 -26.46 23.77
C THR A 144 13.87 -25.41 23.22
N PRO A 145 14.23 -24.12 23.27
CA PRO A 145 13.35 -23.04 22.87
C PRO A 145 12.83 -23.21 21.44
N ASP A 146 11.56 -22.89 21.24
CA ASP A 146 10.93 -22.93 19.92
C ASP A 146 9.74 -21.97 19.78
N VAL A 147 9.20 -21.89 18.57
CA VAL A 147 7.94 -21.23 18.25
C VAL A 147 6.93 -22.29 17.86
N ILE A 148 5.71 -22.16 18.38
CA ILE A 148 4.58 -22.97 17.95
C ILE A 148 3.45 -22.09 17.47
N GLU A 149 2.70 -22.61 16.50
CA GLU A 149 1.44 -22.02 16.11
C GLU A 149 0.31 -23.02 16.32
N ILE A 150 -0.73 -22.54 17.00
CA ILE A 150 -1.90 -23.32 17.37
C ILE A 150 -3.16 -22.65 16.87
N ILE A 151 -4.20 -23.46 16.68
CA ILE A 151 -5.55 -23.03 16.35
C ILE A 151 -6.43 -23.31 17.55
N VAL A 152 -7.03 -22.24 18.07
CA VAL A 152 -7.85 -22.24 19.28
C VAL A 152 -9.31 -22.09 18.89
N SER A 153 -10.17 -22.95 19.42
CA SER A 153 -11.53 -23.15 18.90
C SER A 153 -12.46 -23.76 19.95
N PRO A 154 -13.79 -23.53 19.87
CA PRO A 154 -14.45 -22.54 19.02
C PRO A 154 -14.48 -21.16 19.68
N LEU A 155 -14.45 -20.09 18.88
CA LEU A 155 -14.64 -18.73 19.38
C LEU A 155 -16.13 -18.39 19.62
N PRO A 156 -16.49 -17.53 20.60
CA PRO A 156 -15.62 -16.77 21.51
C PRO A 156 -15.22 -17.51 22.81
N ASN A 157 -15.75 -18.71 23.06
CA ASN A 157 -15.52 -19.46 24.30
C ASN A 157 -14.78 -20.77 23.97
N PRO A 158 -13.46 -20.71 23.73
CA PRO A 158 -12.71 -21.87 23.28
C PRO A 158 -12.64 -22.96 24.35
N THR A 159 -12.58 -24.21 23.88
CA THR A 159 -12.54 -25.40 24.74
C THR A 159 -11.33 -26.29 24.44
N GLY A 160 -10.59 -25.99 23.37
CA GLY A 160 -9.49 -26.80 22.89
C GLY A 160 -8.57 -26.03 21.94
N TYR A 161 -7.39 -26.57 21.71
CA TYR A 161 -6.51 -26.12 20.63
C TYR A 161 -5.84 -27.31 19.92
N ARG A 162 -5.32 -27.06 18.72
CA ARG A 162 -4.52 -28.01 17.92
C ARG A 162 -3.41 -27.27 17.18
N HIS A 163 -2.40 -27.96 16.68
CA HIS A 163 -1.39 -27.34 15.82
C HIS A 163 -1.98 -26.88 14.48
N VAL A 164 -1.38 -25.84 13.88
CA VAL A 164 -1.67 -25.42 12.52
C VAL A 164 -1.30 -26.55 11.54
N PRO A 165 -2.21 -27.01 10.66
CA PRO A 165 -1.91 -28.01 9.64
C PRO A 165 -0.83 -27.53 8.68
N ASN A 166 0.00 -28.46 8.18
CA ASN A 166 1.07 -28.20 7.19
C ASN A 166 2.16 -27.21 7.63
N LEU A 167 2.17 -26.81 8.90
CA LEU A 167 3.29 -26.10 9.52
C LEU A 167 4.08 -27.08 10.40
N PRO A 168 5.41 -26.94 10.51
CA PRO A 168 6.17 -27.67 11.52
C PRO A 168 5.56 -27.49 12.92
N LYS A 169 5.47 -28.59 13.69
CA LYS A 169 4.94 -28.54 15.07
C LYS A 169 5.78 -27.68 16.02
N SER A 170 7.03 -27.46 15.66
CA SER A 170 8.04 -26.71 16.38
C SER A 170 8.94 -26.04 15.35
N ILE A 171 9.05 -24.72 15.42
CA ILE A 171 9.94 -23.91 14.59
C ILE A 171 11.09 -23.44 15.48
N PRO A 172 12.36 -23.55 15.06
CA PRO A 172 13.48 -23.11 15.89
C PRO A 172 13.29 -21.68 16.40
N PHE A 173 13.51 -21.44 17.70
CA PHE A 173 13.24 -20.14 18.33
C PHE A 173 13.96 -18.96 17.68
N ILE A 174 15.12 -19.24 17.08
CA ILE A 174 15.89 -18.19 16.42
C ILE A 174 15.27 -17.69 15.11
N ASP A 175 14.42 -18.49 14.47
CA ASP A 175 13.69 -18.10 13.26
C ASP A 175 12.45 -17.25 13.60
N ARG A 176 12.19 -17.01 14.89
CA ARG A 176 11.07 -16.19 15.34
C ARG A 176 11.12 -14.77 14.75
N PRO A 177 9.96 -14.14 14.52
CA PRO A 177 9.91 -12.74 14.09
C PRO A 177 10.61 -11.81 15.08
N ILE A 178 10.97 -10.61 14.62
CA ILE A 178 11.59 -9.60 15.50
C ILE A 178 10.62 -9.23 16.62
N ASP A 179 11.15 -9.19 17.84
CA ASP A 179 10.40 -8.83 19.05
C ASP A 179 11.10 -7.68 19.79
N VAL A 180 10.42 -7.03 20.73
CA VAL A 180 10.91 -5.93 21.57
C VAL A 180 12.25 -6.23 22.24
N PHE A 181 12.52 -7.51 22.57
CA PHE A 181 13.79 -7.95 23.14
C PHE A 181 14.98 -7.86 22.16
N ASP A 182 14.73 -7.99 20.86
CA ASP A 182 15.76 -7.82 19.84
C ASP A 182 16.19 -6.34 19.76
N PHE A 183 15.30 -5.40 20.06
CA PHE A 183 15.60 -3.96 20.09
C PHE A 183 16.41 -3.49 21.29
N ASN A 184 16.48 -4.28 22.34
CA ASN A 184 17.14 -3.88 23.57
C ASN A 184 18.67 -4.02 23.48
N LEU A 185 19.35 -2.92 23.14
CA LEU A 185 20.81 -2.80 23.21
C LEU A 185 21.31 -2.24 24.54
N THR A 186 20.40 -1.79 25.41
CA THR A 186 20.71 -1.10 26.68
C THR A 186 21.79 -1.80 27.52
N PRO A 187 21.79 -3.15 27.67
CA PRO A 187 22.83 -3.84 28.45
C PRO A 187 24.27 -3.63 27.94
N LEU A 188 24.45 -3.32 26.65
CA LEU A 188 25.77 -3.09 26.03
C LEU A 188 26.13 -1.61 25.93
N LEU A 189 25.18 -0.68 26.06
CA LEU A 189 25.43 0.74 25.80
C LEU A 189 26.49 1.34 26.72
N GLU A 190 26.44 1.01 28.03
CA GLU A 190 27.44 1.49 28.98
C GLU A 190 28.83 0.93 28.69
N GLN A 191 28.91 -0.34 28.27
CA GLN A 191 30.18 -0.97 27.88
C GLN A 191 30.77 -0.28 26.65
N ILE A 192 29.96 -0.01 25.63
CA ILE A 192 30.38 0.68 24.41
C ILE A 192 30.83 2.11 24.75
N ASP A 193 30.01 2.87 25.47
CA ASP A 193 30.29 4.27 25.83
C ASP A 193 31.52 4.43 26.73
N LYS A 194 31.81 3.45 27.60
CA LYS A 194 33.02 3.45 28.44
C LYS A 194 34.30 3.47 27.62
N VAL A 195 34.32 2.76 26.48
CA VAL A 195 35.50 2.66 25.61
C VAL A 195 35.54 3.79 24.58
N VAL A 196 34.47 3.94 23.80
CA VAL A 196 34.45 4.87 22.66
C VAL A 196 33.66 6.16 22.90
N GLY A 197 32.93 6.30 24.02
CA GLY A 197 32.06 7.46 24.25
C GLY A 197 32.80 8.80 24.29
N LYS A 198 34.05 8.83 24.77
CA LYS A 198 34.89 10.05 24.69
C LYS A 198 35.29 10.38 23.25
N ILE A 199 35.56 9.36 22.45
CA ILE A 199 35.92 9.48 21.02
C ILE A 199 34.71 10.00 20.24
N LEU A 200 33.53 9.41 20.44
CA LEU A 200 32.28 9.85 19.85
C LEU A 200 31.93 11.29 20.27
N ASN A 201 32.19 11.67 21.52
CA ASN A 201 31.98 13.04 21.96
C ASN A 201 32.97 14.04 21.33
N ASP A 202 34.23 13.67 21.11
CA ASP A 202 35.16 14.55 20.41
C ASP A 202 34.81 14.70 18.92
N LEU A 203 34.41 13.61 18.26
CA LEU A 203 34.11 13.61 16.83
C LEU A 203 32.73 14.16 16.48
N TYR A 204 31.71 13.82 17.28
CA TYR A 204 30.30 14.09 16.98
C TYR A 204 29.65 15.00 18.03
N GLY A 205 30.35 15.31 19.13
CA GLY A 205 29.79 16.13 20.19
C GLY A 205 28.63 15.46 20.93
N GLY A 206 28.51 14.13 20.90
CA GLY A 206 27.46 13.41 21.61
C GLY A 206 27.97 12.11 22.23
N ARG A 207 27.19 11.56 23.17
CA ARG A 207 27.49 10.30 23.86
C ARG A 207 26.32 9.32 23.81
N LEU A 208 26.58 8.05 24.12
CA LEU A 208 25.54 7.01 24.06
C LEU A 208 24.73 6.92 25.34
N VAL A 209 25.35 7.20 26.48
CA VAL A 209 24.72 7.23 27.82
C VAL A 209 25.17 8.47 28.58
N ASN A 210 24.43 8.85 29.63
CA ASN A 210 24.74 10.02 30.46
C ASN A 210 25.00 11.30 29.64
N CYS A 211 24.24 11.47 28.55
CA CYS A 211 24.49 12.43 27.48
C CYS A 211 23.70 13.74 27.59
N GLY A 212 22.83 13.88 28.59
CA GLY A 212 22.00 15.08 28.75
C GLY A 212 21.10 15.31 27.52
N ASP A 213 21.24 16.47 26.89
CA ASP A 213 20.56 16.85 25.64
C ASP A 213 21.34 16.45 24.38
N ARG A 214 22.55 15.88 24.52
CA ARG A 214 23.47 15.56 23.41
C ARG A 214 23.66 14.07 23.20
N CYS A 215 22.53 13.36 23.09
CA CYS A 215 22.51 11.91 22.97
C CYS A 215 22.63 11.43 21.52
N LEU A 216 23.40 10.37 21.33
CA LEU A 216 23.41 9.56 20.12
C LEU A 216 22.52 8.34 20.36
N VAL A 217 21.48 8.18 19.54
CA VAL A 217 20.59 7.01 19.54
C VAL A 217 20.98 6.04 18.45
N PHE A 218 20.44 4.84 18.49
CA PHE A 218 20.66 3.84 17.45
C PHE A 218 19.35 3.44 16.80
N ASN A 219 19.46 2.93 15.58
CA ASN A 219 18.42 2.15 14.94
C ASN A 219 18.96 0.76 14.59
N ILE A 220 18.05 -0.21 14.54
CA ILE A 220 18.36 -1.56 14.06
C ILE A 220 18.32 -1.57 12.55
N ASN A 221 19.37 -2.14 11.97
CA ASN A 221 19.37 -2.57 10.59
C ASN A 221 18.77 -3.97 10.48
N SER A 222 18.60 -4.48 9.27
CA SER A 222 18.10 -5.84 9.06
C SER A 222 18.89 -6.90 9.84
N GLN A 223 18.20 -7.98 10.21
CA GLN A 223 18.84 -9.19 10.74
C GLN A 223 19.73 -9.82 9.66
N LEU A 224 20.96 -10.18 10.04
CA LEU A 224 21.80 -11.06 9.23
C LEU A 224 21.33 -12.49 9.42
N THR A 225 21.43 -13.23 8.34
CA THR A 225 21.00 -14.62 8.27
C THR A 225 22.18 -15.57 8.29
N THR A 226 21.90 -16.86 8.47
CA THR A 226 22.92 -17.90 8.57
C THR A 226 23.88 -17.96 7.37
N PRO A 227 23.46 -17.84 6.10
CA PRO A 227 24.40 -17.87 4.96
C PRO A 227 25.37 -16.70 4.95
N LEU A 228 24.90 -15.54 5.40
CA LEU A 228 25.67 -14.31 5.38
C LEU A 228 26.63 -14.23 6.56
N SER A 229 26.27 -14.82 7.71
CA SER A 229 27.03 -14.64 8.96
C SER A 229 27.64 -15.91 9.55
N GLY A 230 27.25 -17.10 9.08
CA GLY A 230 27.64 -18.40 9.60
C GLY A 230 26.98 -18.79 10.93
N VAL A 231 26.16 -17.91 11.51
CA VAL A 231 25.45 -18.10 12.78
C VAL A 231 24.03 -17.55 12.66
N ARG A 232 23.13 -17.94 13.57
CA ARG A 232 21.70 -17.82 13.30
C ARG A 232 21.09 -16.42 13.51
N LYS A 233 21.66 -15.53 14.34
CA LYS A 233 21.11 -14.16 14.52
C LYS A 233 22.18 -13.14 14.89
N ARG A 234 22.49 -12.26 13.94
CA ARG A 234 23.28 -11.05 14.18
C ARG A 234 22.52 -9.82 13.72
N LEU A 235 22.72 -8.71 14.40
CA LEU A 235 22.02 -7.45 14.19
C LEU A 235 23.06 -6.33 14.10
N TRP A 236 23.04 -5.57 13.02
CA TRP A 236 23.77 -4.30 12.97
C TRP A 236 22.93 -3.22 13.65
N PHE A 237 23.59 -2.45 14.50
CA PHE A 237 23.06 -1.23 15.10
C PHE A 237 23.86 -0.06 14.55
N SER A 238 23.19 0.93 13.96
CA SER A 238 23.80 2.16 13.44
C SER A 238 23.39 3.34 14.32
N TRP A 239 24.32 4.25 14.63
CA TRP A 239 24.05 5.41 15.47
C TRP A 239 23.66 6.65 14.68
N LEU A 240 22.85 7.49 15.33
CA LEU A 240 22.17 8.66 14.81
C LEU A 240 22.11 9.76 15.89
N TYR A 241 21.90 11.02 15.49
CA TYR A 241 21.75 12.13 16.44
C TYR A 241 20.32 12.25 17.00
N GLN A 242 20.10 11.93 18.28
CA GLN A 242 18.74 11.90 18.89
C GLN A 242 18.04 13.25 18.94
N PHE A 243 18.80 14.33 19.14
CA PHE A 243 18.28 15.64 19.49
C PHE A 243 17.34 16.27 18.44
N THR A 244 17.36 15.74 17.21
CA THR A 244 16.55 16.25 16.10
C THR A 244 15.29 15.44 15.91
N GLU A 245 14.19 16.10 15.56
CA GLU A 245 12.88 15.47 15.32
C GLU A 245 12.96 14.37 14.24
N TYR A 246 13.85 14.53 13.25
CA TYR A 246 14.14 13.56 12.18
C TYR A 246 15.55 12.97 12.34
N PHE A 247 15.84 12.38 13.51
CA PHE A 247 17.14 11.75 13.81
C PHE A 247 17.55 10.68 12.78
N LEU A 248 16.58 10.05 12.13
CA LEU A 248 16.77 9.07 11.05
C LEU A 248 17.55 9.61 9.84
N LEU A 249 17.66 10.93 9.65
CA LEU A 249 18.42 11.56 8.55
C LEU A 249 19.77 12.15 9.01
N ARG A 250 20.24 11.76 10.19
CA ARG A 250 21.51 12.23 10.76
C ARG A 250 22.35 11.06 11.24
N PRO A 251 22.94 10.29 10.32
CA PRO A 251 23.82 9.18 10.68
C PRO A 251 25.13 9.68 11.26
N VAL A 252 25.76 8.86 12.09
CA VAL A 252 27.19 8.95 12.40
C VAL A 252 27.91 7.76 11.79
N ASP A 253 29.22 7.89 11.54
CA ASP A 253 30.03 6.81 10.96
C ASP A 253 30.47 5.79 12.01
N PHE A 254 29.50 5.25 12.75
CA PHE A 254 29.69 4.28 13.81
C PHE A 254 28.54 3.26 13.82
N ALA A 255 28.89 1.98 13.77
CA ALA A 255 27.92 0.88 13.89
C ALA A 255 28.54 -0.33 14.62
N VAL A 256 27.68 -1.13 15.25
CA VAL A 256 28.09 -2.32 16.01
C VAL A 256 27.30 -3.52 15.53
N LEU A 257 28.00 -4.62 15.25
CA LEU A 257 27.42 -5.92 14.98
C LEU A 257 27.28 -6.68 16.28
N ARG A 258 26.05 -6.93 16.70
CA ARG A 258 25.69 -7.71 17.88
C ARG A 258 25.27 -9.11 17.47
N GLU A 259 25.72 -10.11 18.23
CA GLU A 259 25.18 -11.46 18.24
C GLU A 259 24.34 -11.66 19.50
N VAL A 260 23.20 -12.36 19.34
CA VAL A 260 22.28 -12.68 20.43
C VAL A 260 22.03 -14.18 20.44
N ASP A 261 22.30 -14.82 21.58
CA ASP A 261 21.96 -16.23 21.76
C ASP A 261 20.49 -16.42 22.21
N ASN A 262 20.05 -17.67 22.29
CA ASN A 262 18.68 -17.99 22.70
C ASN A 262 18.36 -17.63 24.16
N ASN A 263 19.37 -17.35 24.99
CA ASN A 263 19.21 -16.92 26.38
C ASN A 263 19.17 -15.39 26.51
N GLY A 264 19.34 -14.65 25.39
CA GLY A 264 19.43 -13.19 25.38
C GLY A 264 20.81 -12.64 25.73
N ASN A 265 21.85 -13.48 25.77
CA ASN A 265 23.22 -13.01 25.97
C ASN A 265 23.70 -12.25 24.73
N ASN A 266 24.45 -11.18 24.96
CA ASN A 266 24.82 -10.21 23.94
C ASN A 266 26.33 -10.19 23.76
N THR A 267 26.80 -10.30 22.52
CA THR A 267 28.23 -10.22 22.21
C THR A 267 28.47 -9.27 21.03
N ILE A 268 29.47 -8.39 21.16
CA ILE A 268 29.92 -7.53 20.06
C ILE A 268 30.89 -8.32 19.20
N ILE A 269 30.60 -8.42 17.90
CA ILE A 269 31.36 -9.24 16.94
C ILE A 269 32.27 -8.39 16.07
N LYS A 270 31.75 -7.24 15.62
CA LYS A 270 32.45 -6.29 14.76
C LYS A 270 31.99 -4.88 15.09
N ILE A 271 32.87 -3.92 14.85
CA ILE A 271 32.56 -2.51 14.95
C ILE A 271 32.96 -1.84 13.65
N TRP A 272 32.06 -1.04 13.08
CA TRP A 272 32.35 -0.14 11.99
C TRP A 272 32.65 1.25 12.58
N PHE A 273 33.78 1.84 12.20
CA PHE A 273 34.15 3.18 12.62
C PHE A 273 35.04 3.85 11.56
N ASN A 274 34.65 5.04 11.10
CA ASN A 274 35.42 5.85 10.17
C ASN A 274 35.90 5.08 8.92
N GLY A 275 34.98 4.41 8.22
CA GLY A 275 35.29 3.64 7.02
C GLY A 275 36.00 2.29 7.22
N LEU A 276 36.26 1.87 8.47
CA LEU A 276 37.00 0.64 8.78
C LEU A 276 36.23 -0.31 9.70
N LEU A 277 36.57 -1.59 9.62
CA LEU A 277 36.07 -2.64 10.51
C LEU A 277 37.11 -3.01 11.57
N PHE A 278 36.64 -3.12 12.81
CA PHE A 278 37.40 -3.51 14.00
C PHE A 278 36.83 -4.79 14.62
N ASN A 279 37.67 -5.57 15.30
CA ASN A 279 37.26 -6.79 16.00
C ASN A 279 36.80 -6.52 17.43
N SER A 280 37.31 -5.45 18.04
CA SER A 280 36.94 -5.05 19.41
C SER A 280 36.90 -3.53 19.54
N LEU A 281 36.20 -3.04 20.58
CA LEU A 281 36.10 -1.60 20.85
C LEU A 281 37.46 -1.00 21.22
N GLU A 282 38.33 -1.79 21.84
CA GLU A 282 39.65 -1.36 22.33
C GLU A 282 40.61 -1.04 21.19
N GLU A 283 40.46 -1.69 20.03
CA GLU A 283 41.27 -1.41 18.82
C GLU A 283 41.01 0.00 18.27
N ILE A 284 39.83 0.59 18.52
CA ILE A 284 39.46 1.93 18.05
C ILE A 284 40.27 3.01 18.76
N VAL A 285 40.64 2.81 20.03
CA VAL A 285 41.34 3.81 20.84
C VAL A 285 42.73 4.18 20.27
N PRO A 286 43.65 3.23 20.02
CA PRO A 286 44.94 3.56 19.41
C PRO A 286 44.78 4.08 17.98
N TYR A 287 43.87 3.52 17.19
CA TYR A 287 43.57 4.02 15.84
C TYR A 287 43.17 5.51 15.87
N TYR A 288 42.18 5.85 16.69
CA TYR A 288 41.72 7.23 16.83
C TYR A 288 42.84 8.15 17.32
N ASN A 289 43.63 7.75 18.31
CA ASN A 289 44.74 8.57 18.80
C ASN A 289 45.78 8.89 17.73
N THR A 290 46.03 7.94 16.81
CA THR A 290 46.96 8.13 15.68
C THR A 290 46.35 8.99 14.56
N TYR A 291 45.07 8.80 14.24
CA TYR A 291 44.47 9.37 13.02
C TYR A 291 43.47 10.50 13.25
N LYS A 292 43.19 10.91 14.49
CA LYS A 292 42.16 11.92 14.84
C LYS A 292 42.23 13.24 14.05
N GLU A 293 43.41 13.65 13.61
CA GLU A 293 43.60 14.88 12.82
C GLU A 293 43.12 14.74 11.36
N TYR A 294 42.94 13.50 10.88
CA TYR A 294 42.44 13.17 9.55
C TYR A 294 40.96 12.74 9.55
N ILE A 295 40.34 12.63 10.73
CA ILE A 295 38.94 12.26 10.86
C ILE A 295 38.11 13.54 10.90
N ASN A 296 37.09 13.62 10.03
CA ASN A 296 36.19 14.76 9.99
C ASN A 296 35.38 14.86 11.28
N LYS A 297 35.63 15.90 12.07
CA LYS A 297 34.80 16.24 13.23
C LYS A 297 33.53 16.93 12.77
N ILE A 298 32.39 16.45 13.25
CA ILE A 298 31.07 17.06 13.04
C ILE A 298 30.56 17.55 14.39
N PRO A 299 30.30 18.86 14.54
CA PRO A 299 29.68 19.34 15.77
C PRO A 299 28.27 18.76 15.92
N PHE A 300 27.88 18.53 17.16
CA PHE A 300 26.51 18.12 17.47
C PHE A 300 25.52 19.17 16.93
N PRO A 301 24.36 18.77 16.34
CA PRO A 301 23.40 19.70 15.77
C PRO A 301 23.00 20.80 16.75
N THR A 302 23.01 22.04 16.29
CA THR A 302 22.59 23.20 17.08
C THR A 302 21.07 23.27 17.20
N ASN A 303 20.56 24.13 18.11
CA ASN A 303 19.12 24.43 18.18
C ASN A 303 18.54 24.96 16.86
N ALA A 304 19.35 25.67 16.05
CA ALA A 304 18.93 26.16 14.74
C ALA A 304 18.77 25.01 13.72
N GLU A 305 19.58 23.96 13.84
CA GLU A 305 19.56 22.76 12.99
C GLU A 305 18.64 21.66 13.54
N LYS A 306 17.99 21.88 14.69
CA LYS A 306 17.11 20.89 15.31
C LYS A 306 15.96 20.48 14.38
N ASN A 307 15.49 21.42 13.55
CA ASN A 307 14.26 21.29 12.76
C ASN A 307 14.48 21.43 11.23
N ASP A 308 15.72 21.57 10.75
CA ASP A 308 16.04 21.80 9.33
C ASP A 308 15.65 20.62 8.41
N LYS A 309 15.60 19.40 8.96
CA LYS A 309 15.21 18.14 8.31
C LYS A 309 13.78 17.70 8.65
N THR A 310 12.96 18.58 9.22
CA THR A 310 11.55 18.26 9.52
C THR A 310 10.68 18.38 8.28
N ILE A 311 9.47 17.82 8.31
CA ILE A 311 8.42 18.10 7.30
C ILE A 311 7.73 19.46 7.52
N SER A 312 8.19 20.26 8.49
CA SER A 312 7.62 21.59 8.73
C SER A 312 7.77 22.48 7.50
N SER A 313 6.70 23.21 7.20
CA SER A 313 6.68 24.18 6.10
C SER A 313 7.81 25.21 6.28
N ARG A 314 8.61 25.40 5.24
CA ARG A 314 9.75 26.33 5.20
C ARG A 314 9.99 26.85 3.79
N GLY A 315 10.81 27.91 3.69
CA GLY A 315 11.08 28.60 2.43
C GLY A 315 10.03 29.64 2.07
N GLU A 316 10.15 30.21 0.87
CA GLU A 316 9.19 31.19 0.37
C GLU A 316 7.86 30.50 0.04
N PRO A 317 6.72 30.97 0.58
CA PRO A 317 5.43 30.37 0.30
C PRO A 317 5.08 30.57 -1.18
N SER A 318 4.50 29.54 -1.81
CA SER A 318 4.05 29.60 -3.21
C SER A 318 2.97 30.66 -3.45
N PHE A 319 2.23 31.04 -2.40
CA PHE A 319 1.25 32.13 -2.42
C PHE A 319 1.50 33.10 -1.27
N LYS A 320 1.51 34.41 -1.55
CA LYS A 320 1.67 35.47 -0.54
C LYS A 320 0.60 35.44 0.55
N ILE A 321 -0.60 34.99 0.19
CA ILE A 321 -1.75 34.83 1.08
C ILE A 321 -2.16 33.36 0.98
N PRO A 322 -2.16 32.59 2.08
CA PRO A 322 -2.64 31.22 2.08
C PRO A 322 -4.10 31.17 1.62
N LEU A 323 -4.35 30.56 0.47
CA LEU A 323 -5.69 30.28 -0.03
C LEU A 323 -6.07 28.86 0.38
N LYS A 324 -7.38 28.60 0.53
CA LYS A 324 -7.87 27.26 0.77
C LYS A 324 -7.77 26.44 -0.50
N ASP A 325 -7.23 25.23 -0.39
CA ASP A 325 -7.22 24.27 -1.50
C ASP A 325 -8.64 23.85 -1.90
N PRO A 326 -8.83 23.43 -3.16
CA PRO A 326 -10.05 22.73 -3.56
C PRO A 326 -10.31 21.55 -2.64
N SER A 327 -11.52 21.47 -2.09
CA SER A 327 -11.93 20.38 -1.21
C SER A 327 -13.04 19.57 -1.86
N GLN A 328 -12.95 18.25 -1.74
CA GLN A 328 -14.03 17.35 -2.11
C GLN A 328 -15.17 17.47 -1.10
N VAL A 329 -16.41 17.42 -1.60
CA VAL A 329 -17.62 17.31 -0.80
C VAL A 329 -18.54 16.25 -1.39
N SER A 330 -19.31 15.58 -0.54
CA SER A 330 -20.39 14.68 -0.94
C SER A 330 -21.75 15.37 -0.76
N PRO A 331 -22.35 15.97 -1.81
CA PRO A 331 -23.54 16.82 -1.68
C PRO A 331 -24.77 16.08 -1.14
N ASP A 332 -24.91 14.80 -1.50
CA ASP A 332 -25.98 13.91 -1.06
C ASP A 332 -25.57 12.99 0.11
N GLY A 333 -24.41 13.26 0.73
CA GLY A 333 -23.80 12.36 1.70
C GLY A 333 -23.16 11.13 1.06
N VAL A 334 -22.82 10.14 1.89
CA VAL A 334 -22.20 8.88 1.45
C VAL A 334 -23.21 8.03 0.67
N ARG A 335 -22.77 7.41 -0.44
CA ARG A 335 -23.62 6.53 -1.28
C ARG A 335 -23.21 5.06 -1.22
N TYR A 336 -22.52 4.69 -0.14
CA TYR A 336 -22.15 3.32 0.19
C TYR A 336 -22.74 2.94 1.55
N ASN A 337 -22.91 1.64 1.79
CA ASN A 337 -23.32 1.09 3.07
C ASN A 337 -22.16 0.29 3.69
N ILE A 338 -22.11 0.31 5.02
CA ILE A 338 -21.19 -0.53 5.80
C ILE A 338 -21.97 -1.14 6.95
N ASN A 339 -21.86 -2.45 7.11
CA ASN A 339 -22.35 -3.16 8.28
C ASN A 339 -21.23 -4.02 8.86
N ASP A 340 -20.67 -3.58 10.00
CA ASP A 340 -19.42 -4.07 10.58
C ASP A 340 -18.26 -3.97 9.57
N ARG A 341 -17.97 -5.06 8.84
CA ARG A 341 -16.93 -5.13 7.80
C ARG A 341 -17.46 -5.34 6.39
N HIS A 342 -18.75 -5.59 6.23
CA HIS A 342 -19.33 -5.78 4.91
C HIS A 342 -19.66 -4.42 4.29
N VAL A 343 -19.19 -4.20 3.07
CA VAL A 343 -19.35 -2.96 2.31
C VAL A 343 -20.20 -3.23 1.09
N SER A 344 -21.17 -2.33 0.82
CA SER A 344 -21.88 -2.31 -0.46
C SER A 344 -21.88 -0.92 -1.09
N TYR A 345 -21.57 -0.84 -2.38
CA TYR A 345 -21.46 0.40 -3.14
C TYR A 345 -21.89 0.22 -4.59
N SER A 346 -22.98 0.86 -5.00
CA SER A 346 -23.55 0.65 -6.33
C SER A 346 -23.81 -0.84 -6.60
N TYR A 347 -23.01 -1.49 -7.45
CA TYR A 347 -23.10 -2.92 -7.72
C TYR A 347 -22.03 -3.75 -7.00
N TRP A 348 -21.12 -3.11 -6.28
CA TRP A 348 -20.03 -3.74 -5.54
C TRP A 348 -20.48 -4.21 -4.17
N GLU A 349 -20.06 -5.40 -3.79
CA GLU A 349 -20.19 -5.96 -2.44
C GLU A 349 -18.88 -6.68 -2.09
N PHE A 350 -18.40 -6.51 -0.86
CA PHE A 350 -17.18 -7.18 -0.35
C PHE A 350 -17.07 -7.06 1.18
N ASP A 351 -16.33 -7.97 1.80
CA ASP A 351 -15.92 -7.89 3.21
C ASP A 351 -14.46 -7.40 3.32
N ILE A 352 -14.16 -6.63 4.37
CA ILE A 352 -12.81 -6.11 4.64
C ILE A 352 -12.20 -6.74 5.90
N GLY A 353 -10.88 -6.92 5.92
CA GLY A 353 -10.13 -7.38 7.08
C GLY A 353 -8.69 -6.87 7.13
N MET A 354 -8.03 -7.09 8.27
CA MET A 354 -6.64 -6.72 8.55
C MET A 354 -5.92 -7.91 9.20
N SER A 355 -5.04 -8.59 8.45
CA SER A 355 -4.09 -9.54 9.06
C SER A 355 -3.10 -8.77 9.92
N VAL A 356 -2.77 -9.33 11.09
CA VAL A 356 -1.75 -8.75 11.99
C VAL A 356 -0.41 -8.62 11.25
N PHE A 357 -0.02 -9.67 10.54
CA PHE A 357 1.28 -9.74 9.88
C PHE A 357 1.29 -9.15 8.47
N TYR A 358 0.30 -9.50 7.66
CA TYR A 358 0.33 -9.20 6.22
C TYR A 358 -0.46 -7.96 5.81
N GLY A 359 -1.26 -7.37 6.70
CA GLY A 359 -2.00 -6.15 6.41
C GLY A 359 -3.38 -6.37 5.75
N PRO A 360 -3.80 -5.49 4.82
CA PRO A 360 -5.20 -5.40 4.39
C PRO A 360 -5.65 -6.54 3.48
N ARG A 361 -6.91 -6.95 3.64
CA ARG A 361 -7.53 -8.06 2.89
C ARG A 361 -8.98 -7.73 2.52
N LEU A 362 -9.38 -8.15 1.32
CA LEU A 362 -10.74 -8.11 0.82
C LEU A 362 -11.24 -9.51 0.52
N TYR A 363 -12.50 -9.78 0.84
CA TYR A 363 -13.13 -11.09 0.64
C TYR A 363 -14.48 -10.99 -0.07
N ASP A 364 -14.85 -12.06 -0.77
CA ASP A 364 -16.13 -12.22 -1.48
C ASP A 364 -16.47 -11.00 -2.35
N ILE A 365 -15.53 -10.59 -3.21
CA ILE A 365 -15.70 -9.41 -4.04
C ILE A 365 -16.66 -9.70 -5.19
N ARG A 366 -17.82 -9.05 -5.17
CA ARG A 366 -18.89 -9.22 -6.15
C ARG A 366 -19.17 -7.94 -6.91
N TYR A 367 -19.60 -8.10 -8.16
CA TYR A 367 -20.19 -7.03 -8.96
C TYR A 367 -21.49 -7.51 -9.60
N LYS A 368 -22.59 -6.78 -9.37
CA LYS A 368 -23.95 -7.17 -9.80
C LYS A 368 -24.35 -8.56 -9.27
N GLY A 369 -23.98 -8.85 -8.02
CA GLY A 369 -24.28 -10.12 -7.34
C GLY A 369 -23.40 -11.31 -7.75
N GLU A 370 -22.57 -11.18 -8.77
CA GLU A 370 -21.64 -12.23 -9.22
C GLU A 370 -20.24 -12.02 -8.62
N ARG A 371 -19.68 -13.07 -8.02
CA ARG A 371 -18.30 -13.08 -7.50
C ARG A 371 -17.28 -12.99 -8.64
N ILE A 372 -16.29 -12.13 -8.45
CA ILE A 372 -15.14 -11.94 -9.35
C ILE A 372 -13.89 -12.55 -8.71
N ALA A 373 -13.69 -12.27 -7.42
CA ALA A 373 -12.57 -12.78 -6.66
C ALA A 373 -13.04 -13.19 -5.27
N TYR A 374 -12.55 -14.32 -4.79
CA TYR A 374 -12.79 -14.77 -3.41
C TYR A 374 -11.95 -13.96 -2.41
N GLU A 375 -10.69 -13.65 -2.77
CA GLU A 375 -9.74 -12.93 -1.94
C GLU A 375 -8.89 -11.98 -2.79
N ILE A 376 -8.67 -10.76 -2.29
CA ILE A 376 -7.57 -9.89 -2.71
C ILE A 376 -6.84 -9.41 -1.45
N SER A 377 -5.57 -9.77 -1.29
CA SER A 377 -4.83 -9.49 -0.05
C SER A 377 -3.37 -9.13 -0.30
N LEU A 378 -2.84 -8.23 0.54
CA LEU A 378 -1.40 -8.01 0.63
C LEU A 378 -0.74 -9.26 1.22
N GLN A 379 0.43 -9.62 0.66
CA GLN A 379 1.16 -10.82 1.05
C GLN A 379 2.55 -10.52 1.59
N GLU A 380 3.22 -9.47 1.11
CA GLU A 380 4.50 -9.01 1.64
C GLU A 380 4.84 -7.61 1.12
N LEU A 381 5.58 -6.86 1.92
CA LEU A 381 6.34 -5.69 1.49
C LEU A 381 7.82 -5.99 1.76
N ALA A 382 8.66 -5.85 0.73
CA ALA A 382 10.07 -6.17 0.86
C ALA A 382 10.96 -5.05 0.32
N ASN A 383 12.06 -4.79 1.02
CA ASN A 383 13.02 -3.76 0.68
C ASN A 383 14.43 -4.36 0.66
N PHE A 384 15.10 -4.33 -0.48
CA PHE A 384 16.46 -4.88 -0.63
C PHE A 384 17.45 -3.76 -0.96
N TYR A 385 18.37 -3.45 -0.04
CA TYR A 385 19.33 -2.37 -0.17
C TYR A 385 20.69 -2.83 -0.71
N SER A 386 21.41 -1.91 -1.33
CA SER A 386 22.78 -2.06 -1.80
C SER A 386 23.56 -0.82 -1.38
N GLY A 387 24.75 -1.02 -0.83
CA GLY A 387 25.57 0.06 -0.28
C GLY A 387 27.04 -0.32 -0.20
N ASP A 388 27.89 0.60 0.25
CA ASP A 388 29.34 0.40 0.42
C ASP A 388 29.72 -0.10 1.81
N LYS A 389 28.81 0.01 2.79
CA LYS A 389 29.08 -0.37 4.17
C LYS A 389 28.57 -1.79 4.47
N PRO A 390 29.28 -2.55 5.33
CA PRO A 390 28.89 -3.91 5.70
C PRO A 390 27.45 -4.04 6.21
N GLN A 391 26.95 -3.04 6.94
CA GLN A 391 25.57 -3.03 7.42
C GLN A 391 24.53 -2.84 6.32
N GLU A 392 24.89 -2.23 5.19
CA GLU A 392 24.00 -1.99 4.04
C GLU A 392 23.94 -3.20 3.11
N HIS A 393 25.02 -3.97 3.00
CA HIS A 393 25.08 -5.18 2.17
C HIS A 393 24.01 -6.21 2.54
N VAL A 394 23.66 -6.24 3.83
CA VAL A 394 22.74 -7.21 4.44
C VAL A 394 21.39 -6.59 4.81
N LEU A 395 21.17 -5.33 4.45
CA LEU A 395 19.97 -4.58 4.79
C LEU A 395 18.82 -5.01 3.86
N ASN A 396 18.03 -6.00 4.31
CA ASN A 396 16.88 -6.51 3.58
C ASN A 396 15.67 -6.66 4.52
N PHE A 397 14.63 -5.88 4.32
CA PHE A 397 13.41 -5.95 5.14
C PHE A 397 12.33 -6.79 4.47
N LEU A 398 11.66 -7.60 5.27
CA LEU A 398 10.41 -8.30 4.92
C LEU A 398 9.38 -7.87 5.96
N ASP A 399 8.59 -6.87 5.60
CA ASP A 399 7.91 -6.06 6.60
C ASP A 399 6.85 -6.83 7.39
N SER A 400 6.38 -7.99 6.89
CA SER A 400 5.51 -8.90 7.62
C SER A 400 6.05 -9.29 9.00
N MET A 401 7.37 -9.35 9.18
CA MET A 401 8.01 -9.62 10.49
C MET A 401 7.72 -8.52 11.53
N PHE A 402 7.42 -7.30 11.09
CA PHE A 402 7.10 -6.15 11.93
C PHE A 402 5.60 -5.95 12.13
N LYS A 403 4.78 -6.90 11.68
CA LYS A 403 3.32 -6.88 11.89
C LYS A 403 2.66 -5.72 11.13
N ILE A 404 2.73 -5.75 9.79
CA ILE A 404 2.22 -4.69 8.88
C ILE A 404 0.84 -4.16 9.32
N GLY A 405 -0.12 -5.06 9.59
CA GLY A 405 -1.48 -4.65 9.96
C GLY A 405 -1.62 -4.07 11.36
N ALA A 406 -0.79 -4.51 12.32
CA ALA A 406 -0.74 -3.93 13.65
C ALA A 406 -0.13 -2.51 13.66
N LEU A 407 0.58 -2.13 12.59
CA LEU A 407 1.15 -0.79 12.42
C LEU A 407 0.27 0.16 11.59
N ALA A 408 -0.87 -0.31 11.09
CA ALA A 408 -1.83 0.53 10.37
C ALA A 408 -2.76 1.28 11.35
N LYS A 409 -2.47 2.56 11.60
CA LYS A 409 -3.21 3.41 12.57
C LYS A 409 -3.17 4.90 12.20
N TYR A 410 -4.09 5.66 12.79
CA TYR A 410 -4.08 7.13 12.82
C TYR A 410 -4.23 7.86 11.48
N LEU A 411 -5.04 7.36 10.56
CA LEU A 411 -5.35 8.12 9.34
C LEU A 411 -5.98 9.49 9.66
N HIS A 412 -5.40 10.54 9.09
CA HIS A 412 -5.77 11.94 9.31
C HIS A 412 -6.77 12.45 8.25
N PRO A 413 -8.01 12.82 8.65
CA PRO A 413 -8.97 13.50 7.78
C PRO A 413 -8.43 14.82 7.22
N GLY A 414 -8.62 15.03 5.93
CA GLY A 414 -8.16 16.21 5.19
C GLY A 414 -6.74 16.09 4.62
N VAL A 415 -5.96 15.09 5.05
CA VAL A 415 -4.60 14.83 4.57
C VAL A 415 -4.54 13.45 3.93
N ASP A 416 -4.69 12.38 4.73
CA ASP A 416 -4.60 11.00 4.25
C ASP A 416 -5.85 10.57 3.49
N CYS A 417 -7.01 11.09 3.93
CA CYS A 417 -8.31 10.80 3.36
C CYS A 417 -9.16 12.08 3.31
N PRO A 418 -10.17 12.19 2.43
CA PRO A 418 -11.10 13.31 2.45
C PRO A 418 -11.76 13.53 3.82
N ASN A 419 -12.09 14.78 4.13
CA ASN A 419 -12.70 15.16 5.41
C ASN A 419 -14.01 14.42 5.73
N ASP A 420 -14.76 14.01 4.73
CA ASP A 420 -16.04 13.30 4.85
C ASP A 420 -15.91 11.77 4.65
N ALA A 421 -14.69 11.24 4.64
CA ALA A 421 -14.44 9.80 4.62
C ALA A 421 -14.99 9.12 5.88
N THR A 422 -15.38 7.85 5.74
CA THR A 422 -15.71 6.99 6.88
C THR A 422 -14.44 6.29 7.33
N PHE A 423 -14.08 6.43 8.61
CA PHE A 423 -12.91 5.78 9.19
C PHE A 423 -13.32 4.53 9.97
N ILE A 424 -12.54 3.46 9.85
CA ILE A 424 -12.83 2.15 10.43
C ILE A 424 -11.62 1.70 11.24
N SER A 425 -11.82 1.36 12.50
CA SER A 425 -10.77 0.89 13.40
C SER A 425 -10.50 -0.61 13.20
N SER A 426 -9.32 -1.10 13.60
CA SER A 426 -8.96 -2.52 13.60
C SER A 426 -8.67 -2.99 15.02
N SER A 427 -8.94 -4.26 15.33
CA SER A 427 -8.65 -4.86 16.64
C SER A 427 -7.84 -6.14 16.49
N PHE A 428 -6.87 -6.33 17.39
CA PHE A 428 -5.90 -7.44 17.33
C PHE A 428 -5.28 -7.70 18.72
N LYS A 429 -4.41 -8.72 18.81
CA LYS A 429 -3.57 -9.01 19.98
C LYS A 429 -2.15 -9.30 19.52
N VAL A 430 -1.19 -8.65 20.15
CA VAL A 430 0.26 -8.84 19.97
C VAL A 430 0.97 -8.95 21.33
N ASP A 431 2.24 -9.33 21.32
CA ASP A 431 3.18 -9.49 22.45
C ASP A 431 3.23 -8.37 23.49
N THR A 432 2.96 -7.12 23.13
CA THR A 432 3.15 -5.98 24.04
C THR A 432 2.14 -5.90 25.19
N GLN A 433 0.93 -6.45 25.02
CA GLN A 433 -0.16 -6.31 26.00
C GLN A 433 -1.11 -7.51 25.98
N ASP A 434 -1.55 -8.00 27.14
CA ASP A 434 -2.52 -9.10 27.27
C ASP A 434 -3.98 -8.64 27.27
N GLU A 435 -4.32 -7.78 26.32
CA GLU A 435 -5.68 -7.31 26.12
C GLU A 435 -5.97 -7.07 24.63
N PRO A 436 -7.26 -6.96 24.24
CA PRO A 436 -7.62 -6.58 22.87
C PRO A 436 -7.14 -5.16 22.54
N MET A 437 -6.15 -5.05 21.67
CA MET A 437 -5.65 -3.78 21.17
C MET A 437 -6.55 -3.23 20.07
N THR A 438 -6.60 -1.90 19.92
CA THR A 438 -7.37 -1.22 18.88
C THR A 438 -6.53 -0.16 18.19
N ASN A 439 -6.36 -0.30 16.87
CA ASN A 439 -5.86 0.77 16.03
C ASN A 439 -7.04 1.61 15.55
N GLU A 440 -7.17 2.79 16.14
CA GLU A 440 -8.17 3.75 15.69
C GLU A 440 -7.87 4.22 14.27
N ARG A 441 -8.90 4.27 13.43
CA ARG A 441 -8.81 4.74 12.03
C ARG A 441 -7.76 3.99 11.20
N ALA A 442 -7.64 2.68 11.39
CA ALA A 442 -6.79 1.82 10.56
C ALA A 442 -7.15 1.90 9.07
N PHE A 443 -8.42 2.12 8.74
CA PHE A 443 -8.89 2.30 7.37
C PHE A 443 -9.67 3.59 7.18
N CYS A 444 -9.73 4.06 5.94
CA CYS A 444 -10.74 5.00 5.50
C CYS A 444 -11.39 4.54 4.19
N ILE A 445 -12.67 4.89 4.02
CA ILE A 445 -13.45 4.61 2.82
C ILE A 445 -14.18 5.86 2.36
N PHE A 446 -14.09 6.15 1.07
CA PHE A 446 -14.66 7.36 0.47
C PHE A 446 -14.94 7.17 -1.03
N GLU A 447 -15.89 7.94 -1.55
CA GLU A 447 -16.06 8.09 -2.99
C GLU A 447 -15.14 9.20 -3.49
N HIS A 448 -14.59 9.05 -4.69
CA HIS A 448 -13.72 10.06 -5.29
C HIS A 448 -14.10 10.32 -6.74
N ASN A 449 -14.31 11.59 -7.09
CA ASN A 449 -14.41 12.00 -8.48
C ASN A 449 -13.01 12.24 -9.03
N THR A 450 -12.57 11.37 -9.94
CA THR A 450 -11.19 11.37 -10.45
C THR A 450 -10.84 12.57 -11.34
N GLY A 451 -11.83 13.41 -11.69
CA GLY A 451 -11.66 14.50 -12.66
C GLY A 451 -11.57 14.03 -14.12
N MET A 452 -11.41 12.72 -14.36
CA MET A 452 -11.49 12.11 -15.68
C MET A 452 -12.92 11.61 -15.97
N PRO A 453 -13.43 11.68 -17.21
CA PRO A 453 -14.67 11.04 -17.57
C PRO A 453 -14.49 9.52 -17.65
N LEU A 454 -15.44 8.74 -17.13
CA LEU A 454 -15.47 7.29 -17.30
C LEU A 454 -15.59 6.93 -18.78
N ARG A 455 -16.46 7.69 -19.47
CA ARG A 455 -16.64 7.66 -20.92
C ARG A 455 -17.12 9.03 -21.40
N ARG A 456 -16.73 9.40 -22.61
CA ARG A 456 -17.33 10.54 -23.33
C ARG A 456 -17.26 10.35 -24.83
N HIS A 457 -18.20 10.93 -25.56
CA HIS A 457 -18.14 11.08 -27.00
C HIS A 457 -18.70 12.45 -27.41
N ASN A 458 -18.06 13.08 -28.40
CA ASN A 458 -18.56 14.30 -29.04
C ASN A 458 -18.75 14.00 -30.52
N GLY A 459 -19.99 13.75 -30.92
CA GLY A 459 -20.38 13.52 -32.30
C GLY A 459 -20.56 14.87 -33.00
N TYR A 460 -19.63 15.21 -33.90
CA TYR A 460 -19.61 16.50 -34.60
C TYR A 460 -19.85 16.35 -36.11
N PHE A 461 -20.74 15.44 -36.52
CA PHE A 461 -21.09 15.31 -37.93
C PHE A 461 -22.09 16.40 -38.30
N ARG A 462 -21.57 17.53 -38.78
CA ARG A 462 -22.29 18.79 -39.07
C ARG A 462 -23.62 18.60 -39.81
N TYR A 463 -23.67 17.64 -40.74
CA TYR A 463 -24.82 17.40 -41.62
C TYR A 463 -25.68 16.18 -41.25
N ILE A 464 -25.32 15.43 -40.19
CA ILE A 464 -26.04 14.22 -39.79
C ILE A 464 -26.65 14.41 -38.40
N HIS A 465 -25.80 14.48 -37.38
CA HIS A 465 -26.22 14.56 -36.00
C HIS A 465 -25.09 15.13 -35.15
N ARG A 466 -25.43 16.11 -34.31
CA ARG A 466 -24.48 16.83 -33.45
C ARG A 466 -24.87 16.60 -32.00
N PHE A 467 -24.01 15.92 -31.24
CA PHE A 467 -24.30 15.60 -29.85
C PHE A 467 -23.04 15.44 -29.00
N TYR A 468 -23.20 15.60 -27.70
CA TYR A 468 -22.22 15.21 -26.70
C TYR A 468 -22.87 14.23 -25.72
N GLU A 469 -22.12 13.20 -25.31
CA GLU A 469 -22.51 12.34 -24.22
C GLU A 469 -21.31 12.03 -23.33
N GLY A 470 -21.48 12.06 -22.01
CA GLY A 470 -20.40 11.76 -21.08
C GLY A 470 -20.89 11.39 -19.69
N VAL A 471 -20.01 10.69 -18.96
CA VAL A 471 -20.22 10.25 -17.58
C VAL A 471 -18.95 10.55 -16.78
N ALA A 472 -19.08 11.17 -15.62
CA ALA A 472 -17.95 11.40 -14.72
C ALA A 472 -17.48 10.07 -14.10
N ASN A 473 -16.16 9.87 -13.99
CA ASN A 473 -15.61 8.70 -13.31
C ASN A 473 -15.56 8.94 -11.80
N VAL A 474 -16.46 8.27 -11.08
CA VAL A 474 -16.56 8.31 -9.62
C VAL A 474 -16.32 6.91 -9.06
N VAL A 475 -15.25 6.76 -8.29
CA VAL A 475 -14.78 5.48 -7.76
C VAL A 475 -15.01 5.42 -6.25
N LEU A 476 -15.12 4.21 -5.70
CA LEU A 476 -14.99 3.99 -4.26
C LEU A 476 -13.54 3.61 -3.96
N ILE A 477 -12.94 4.23 -2.95
CA ILE A 477 -11.58 3.94 -2.50
C ILE A 477 -11.65 3.44 -1.07
N PHE A 478 -11.05 2.28 -0.82
CA PHE A 478 -10.74 1.74 0.49
C PHE A 478 -9.23 1.81 0.71
N ARG A 479 -8.81 2.56 1.73
CA ARG A 479 -7.40 2.92 1.97
C ARG A 479 -6.94 2.51 3.37
N THR A 480 -5.70 2.05 3.46
CA THR A 480 -4.91 1.92 4.70
C THR A 480 -3.50 2.47 4.47
N ILE A 481 -2.86 2.95 5.54
CA ILE A 481 -1.47 3.42 5.52
C ILE A 481 -0.74 2.82 6.73
N PRO A 482 -0.15 1.61 6.62
CA PRO A 482 0.82 1.13 7.61
C PRO A 482 2.12 1.94 7.52
N THR A 483 2.58 2.43 8.67
CA THR A 483 3.89 3.06 8.85
C THR A 483 4.85 2.06 9.48
N ILE A 484 5.86 1.63 8.74
CA ILE A 484 6.77 0.54 9.12
C ILE A 484 8.18 1.08 9.20
N GLY A 485 8.64 1.29 10.44
CA GLY A 485 9.93 1.92 10.69
C GLY A 485 9.98 3.31 10.09
N ILE A 486 10.56 3.41 8.90
CA ILE A 486 10.83 4.68 8.21
C ILE A 486 9.88 4.95 7.03
N TYR A 487 9.20 3.93 6.49
CA TYR A 487 8.30 4.09 5.34
C TYR A 487 6.83 4.10 5.73
N ASP A 488 6.05 4.82 4.92
CA ASP A 488 4.60 4.82 4.93
C ASP A 488 4.11 4.26 3.60
N TYR A 489 3.24 3.24 3.64
CA TYR A 489 2.74 2.60 2.42
C TYR A 489 1.25 2.91 2.21
N ILE A 490 0.92 3.79 1.26
CA ILE A 490 -0.48 4.07 0.92
C ILE A 490 -1.01 2.93 0.06
N ILE A 491 -1.90 2.10 0.62
CA ILE A 491 -2.51 0.96 -0.06
C ILE A 491 -3.99 1.26 -0.33
N ASP A 492 -4.34 1.32 -1.61
CA ASP A 492 -5.68 1.62 -2.10
C ASP A 492 -6.27 0.41 -2.84
N PHE A 493 -7.51 0.08 -2.49
CA PHE A 493 -8.39 -0.75 -3.31
C PHE A 493 -9.48 0.13 -3.91
N ILE A 494 -9.48 0.25 -5.24
CA ILE A 494 -10.31 1.22 -5.97
C ILE A 494 -11.31 0.47 -6.84
N PHE A 495 -12.59 0.77 -6.66
CA PHE A 495 -13.71 0.11 -7.34
C PHE A 495 -14.37 1.05 -8.34
N TYR A 496 -14.32 0.68 -9.62
CA TYR A 496 -14.81 1.49 -10.73
C TYR A 496 -16.25 1.15 -11.11
N GLN A 497 -16.94 2.13 -11.68
CA GLN A 497 -18.33 2.01 -12.12
C GLN A 497 -18.51 0.99 -13.26
N ASN A 498 -17.45 0.69 -14.02
CA ASN A 498 -17.48 -0.26 -15.13
C ASN A 498 -17.11 -1.70 -14.72
N GLY A 499 -17.06 -2.02 -13.43
CA GLY A 499 -16.70 -3.35 -12.96
C GLY A 499 -15.18 -3.60 -12.88
N ALA A 500 -14.33 -2.59 -13.06
CA ALA A 500 -12.90 -2.74 -12.84
C ALA A 500 -12.52 -2.55 -11.35
N ILE A 501 -11.47 -3.24 -10.92
CA ILE A 501 -10.81 -3.08 -9.62
C ILE A 501 -9.38 -2.65 -9.89
N GLU A 502 -8.86 -1.67 -9.15
CA GLU A 502 -7.43 -1.34 -9.10
C GLU A 502 -6.91 -1.58 -7.69
N VAL A 503 -5.83 -2.34 -7.58
CA VAL A 503 -5.02 -2.44 -6.36
C VAL A 503 -3.81 -1.56 -6.58
N LYS A 504 -3.64 -0.54 -5.73
CA LYS A 504 -2.59 0.46 -5.87
C LYS A 504 -1.81 0.59 -4.57
N ILE A 505 -0.49 0.68 -4.68
CA ILE A 505 0.41 0.93 -3.55
C ILE A 505 1.33 2.10 -3.90
N THR A 506 1.55 3.01 -2.96
CA THR A 506 2.43 4.18 -3.12
C THR A 506 3.28 4.36 -1.86
N PRO A 507 4.59 4.07 -1.91
CA PRO A 507 5.50 4.35 -0.80
C PRO A 507 5.74 5.87 -0.66
N THR A 508 5.88 6.31 0.58
CA THR A 508 6.29 7.65 1.01
C THR A 508 7.02 7.50 2.36
N GLY A 509 7.40 8.59 3.01
CA GLY A 509 8.05 8.55 4.32
C GLY A 509 9.56 8.82 4.22
N ILE A 510 10.31 8.43 5.24
CA ILE A 510 11.73 8.77 5.41
C ILE A 510 12.60 7.68 4.77
N VAL A 511 13.58 8.09 3.96
CA VAL A 511 14.58 7.17 3.40
C VAL A 511 15.58 6.70 4.45
N THR A 512 16.17 5.52 4.26
CA THR A 512 17.24 5.06 5.16
C THR A 512 18.46 5.97 5.01
N SER A 513 19.14 6.30 6.10
CA SER A 513 20.33 7.14 6.04
C SER A 513 21.62 6.34 6.13
N SER A 514 22.64 6.85 5.45
CA SER A 514 24.01 6.40 5.58
C SER A 514 24.97 7.58 5.59
N TRP A 515 26.10 7.39 6.27
CA TRP A 515 27.18 8.35 6.26
C TRP A 515 27.79 8.50 4.87
N TYR A 516 28.05 9.73 4.46
CA TYR A 516 28.60 10.02 3.14
C TYR A 516 29.97 9.39 2.90
N THR A 517 30.10 8.72 1.75
CA THR A 517 31.39 8.30 1.16
C THR A 517 31.54 8.98 -0.21
N HIS A 518 32.75 9.48 -0.52
CA HIS A 518 33.04 10.11 -1.82
C HIS A 518 32.95 9.09 -2.97
N ASP A 519 32.50 9.54 -4.15
CA ASP A 519 32.35 8.72 -5.37
C ASP A 519 31.65 7.36 -5.17
N ASN A 520 30.60 7.35 -4.34
CA ASN A 520 29.87 6.13 -4.01
C ASN A 520 29.01 5.63 -5.20
N PRO A 521 29.16 4.38 -5.66
CA PRO A 521 28.40 3.84 -6.79
C PRO A 521 26.95 3.45 -6.44
N TYR A 522 26.58 3.46 -5.17
CA TYR A 522 25.27 3.04 -4.65
C TYR A 522 24.40 4.20 -4.19
N SER A 523 24.91 5.44 -4.12
CA SER A 523 24.14 6.58 -3.64
C SER A 523 24.67 7.90 -4.16
N PHE A 524 23.77 8.86 -4.37
CA PHE A 524 24.14 10.28 -4.42
C PHE A 524 24.34 10.84 -3.01
N GLN A 525 25.13 11.90 -2.89
CA GLN A 525 25.10 12.74 -1.70
C GLN A 525 23.83 13.60 -1.71
N VAL A 526 22.93 13.36 -0.75
CA VAL A 526 21.62 14.04 -0.70
C VAL A 526 21.62 15.23 0.27
N ASP A 527 22.54 15.27 1.21
CA ASP A 527 22.76 16.41 2.12
C ASP A 527 24.20 16.37 2.67
N LYS A 528 24.60 17.36 3.49
CA LYS A 528 25.90 17.42 4.15
C LYS A 528 26.12 16.15 4.98
N ASN A 529 27.14 15.37 4.58
CA ASN A 529 27.53 14.11 5.19
C ASN A 529 26.44 13.01 5.20
N LEU A 530 25.44 13.13 4.34
CA LEU A 530 24.31 12.21 4.24
C LEU A 530 24.18 11.65 2.82
N MET A 531 23.99 10.35 2.76
CA MET A 531 23.60 9.62 1.56
C MET A 531 22.52 8.59 1.94
N SER A 532 21.90 7.95 0.95
CA SER A 532 20.91 6.89 1.16
C SER A 532 21.14 5.76 0.16
N PRO A 533 21.44 4.54 0.61
CA PRO A 533 21.75 3.42 -0.27
C PRO A 533 20.61 3.13 -1.27
N LEU A 534 20.99 2.81 -2.51
CA LEU A 534 20.13 2.27 -3.55
C LEU A 534 19.34 1.08 -2.99
N HIS A 535 18.05 1.02 -3.27
CA HIS A 535 17.24 -0.12 -2.88
C HIS A 535 16.13 -0.43 -3.86
N GLN A 536 15.55 -1.61 -3.70
CA GLN A 536 14.39 -2.05 -4.45
C GLN A 536 13.23 -2.32 -3.51
N HIS A 537 12.11 -1.63 -3.75
CA HIS A 537 10.82 -1.96 -3.17
C HIS A 537 10.17 -3.08 -3.98
N LEU A 538 9.59 -4.07 -3.30
CA LEU A 538 8.83 -5.17 -3.87
C LEU A 538 7.55 -5.39 -3.05
N PHE A 539 6.43 -5.55 -3.73
CA PHE A 539 5.12 -5.71 -3.12
C PHE A 539 4.44 -6.93 -3.74
N ASN A 540 3.98 -7.87 -2.92
CA ASN A 540 3.25 -9.04 -3.40
C ASN A 540 1.78 -8.99 -3.00
N PHE A 541 0.89 -9.27 -3.95
CA PHE A 541 -0.54 -9.38 -3.72
C PHE A 541 -1.07 -10.71 -4.22
N LYS A 542 -1.97 -11.32 -3.45
CA LYS A 542 -2.74 -12.48 -3.83
C LYS A 542 -4.09 -12.04 -4.40
N ILE A 543 -4.48 -12.63 -5.52
CA ILE A 543 -5.79 -12.45 -6.16
C ILE A 543 -6.35 -13.84 -6.46
N ASP A 544 -7.32 -14.28 -5.69
CA ASP A 544 -8.00 -15.57 -5.85
C ASP A 544 -9.23 -15.39 -6.75
N PHE A 545 -9.16 -15.80 -8.02
CA PHE A 545 -10.18 -15.55 -9.03
C PHE A 545 -11.28 -16.62 -9.02
N ASP A 546 -12.54 -16.17 -8.95
CA ASP A 546 -13.74 -17.01 -9.00
C ASP A 546 -14.69 -16.56 -10.14
N ILE A 547 -14.17 -16.42 -11.35
CA ILE A 547 -14.90 -15.88 -12.50
C ILE A 547 -16.10 -16.77 -12.85
N LYS A 548 -17.32 -16.33 -12.48
CA LYS A 548 -18.56 -17.11 -12.63
C LYS A 548 -18.44 -18.53 -12.03
N GLY A 549 -17.76 -18.62 -10.88
CA GLY A 549 -17.43 -19.85 -10.17
C GLY A 549 -15.94 -20.17 -10.20
N THR A 550 -15.54 -21.18 -9.43
CA THR A 550 -14.13 -21.52 -9.17
C THR A 550 -13.42 -22.19 -10.36
N SER A 551 -14.13 -22.78 -11.33
CA SER A 551 -13.48 -23.45 -12.47
C SER A 551 -13.06 -22.45 -13.55
N ASN A 552 -11.80 -22.01 -13.55
CA ASN A 552 -11.25 -20.99 -14.44
C ASN A 552 -10.03 -21.49 -15.24
N ARG A 553 -9.68 -20.75 -16.30
CA ARG A 553 -8.48 -20.95 -17.12
C ARG A 553 -7.67 -19.66 -17.16
N PHE A 554 -6.35 -19.80 -17.07
CA PHE A 554 -5.42 -18.73 -17.40
C PHE A 554 -4.95 -18.85 -18.85
N GLN A 555 -5.09 -17.78 -19.63
CA GLN A 555 -4.60 -17.72 -21.00
C GLN A 555 -4.00 -16.34 -21.29
N THR A 556 -3.04 -16.30 -22.20
CA THR A 556 -2.49 -15.06 -22.73
C THR A 556 -3.07 -14.77 -24.11
N VAL A 557 -3.37 -13.51 -24.39
CA VAL A 557 -3.65 -13.03 -25.74
C VAL A 557 -2.39 -12.34 -26.24
N ASP A 558 -1.58 -13.09 -26.97
CA ASP A 558 -0.29 -12.66 -27.49
C ASP A 558 -0.49 -11.84 -28.76
N ILE A 559 0.26 -10.75 -28.92
CA ILE A 559 0.23 -9.91 -30.12
C ILE A 559 1.50 -10.15 -30.93
N GLU A 560 1.35 -10.51 -32.20
CA GLU A 560 2.48 -10.78 -33.10
C GLU A 560 2.25 -10.20 -34.50
N PRO A 561 3.34 -9.85 -35.22
CA PRO A 561 3.24 -9.40 -36.60
C PRO A 561 2.79 -10.53 -37.53
N ASP A 562 1.99 -10.19 -38.52
CA ASP A 562 1.44 -11.06 -39.54
C ASP A 562 1.67 -10.44 -40.91
N VAL A 563 2.36 -11.17 -41.79
CA VAL A 563 2.70 -10.71 -43.13
C VAL A 563 1.67 -11.27 -44.11
N VAL A 564 0.88 -10.39 -44.72
CA VAL A 564 -0.19 -10.78 -45.65
C VAL A 564 0.02 -10.18 -47.03
N LYS A 565 -0.64 -10.75 -48.04
CA LYS A 565 -0.62 -10.21 -49.41
C LYS A 565 -1.30 -8.84 -49.43
N ASN A 566 -0.66 -7.86 -50.05
CA ASN A 566 -1.21 -6.53 -50.23
C ASN A 566 -2.00 -6.45 -51.55
N VAL A 567 -3.27 -6.84 -51.51
CA VAL A 567 -4.17 -6.83 -52.68
C VAL A 567 -4.49 -5.43 -53.21
N CYS A 568 -4.25 -4.39 -52.42
CA CYS A 568 -4.45 -2.99 -52.81
C CYS A 568 -3.24 -2.42 -53.56
N HIS A 569 -2.10 -3.14 -53.60
CA HIS A 569 -0.87 -2.66 -54.21
C HIS A 569 -0.80 -2.99 -55.70
N LYS A 570 -0.34 -2.03 -56.52
CA LYS A 570 -0.24 -2.19 -57.99
C LYS A 570 0.76 -3.27 -58.41
N LYS A 571 1.87 -3.42 -57.67
CA LYS A 571 2.90 -4.45 -57.92
C LYS A 571 2.41 -5.81 -57.41
N PRO A 572 2.30 -6.85 -58.28
CA PRO A 572 1.97 -8.20 -57.86
C PRO A 572 3.00 -8.76 -56.87
N GLY A 573 2.53 -9.53 -55.88
CA GLY A 573 3.40 -10.14 -54.87
C GLY A 573 3.84 -9.22 -53.75
N SER A 574 3.42 -7.95 -53.73
CA SER A 574 3.65 -7.06 -52.59
C SER A 574 2.98 -7.57 -51.32
N THR A 575 3.63 -7.35 -50.18
CA THR A 575 3.13 -7.70 -48.85
C THR A 575 2.81 -6.45 -48.02
N ILE A 576 2.04 -6.64 -46.95
CA ILE A 576 1.82 -5.66 -45.89
C ILE A 576 1.96 -6.38 -44.55
N VAL A 577 2.56 -5.70 -43.57
CA VAL A 577 2.66 -6.19 -42.20
C VAL A 577 1.51 -5.59 -41.39
N GLN A 578 0.77 -6.45 -40.70
CA GLN A 578 -0.26 -6.10 -39.73
C GLN A 578 -0.01 -6.85 -38.42
N ASN A 579 -0.82 -6.61 -37.41
CA ASN A 579 -0.77 -7.39 -36.17
C ASN A 579 -1.95 -8.35 -36.11
N ARG A 580 -1.71 -9.54 -35.58
CA ARG A 580 -2.76 -10.48 -35.17
C ARG A 580 -2.62 -10.82 -33.70
N PHE A 581 -3.68 -11.34 -33.10
CA PHE A 581 -3.62 -11.91 -31.77
C PHE A 581 -3.70 -13.43 -31.82
N ILE A 582 -3.02 -14.10 -30.89
CA ILE A 582 -3.12 -15.55 -30.67
C ILE A 582 -3.45 -15.79 -29.20
N LYS A 583 -4.52 -16.57 -28.96
CA LYS A 583 -4.86 -17.04 -27.61
C LYS A 583 -3.98 -18.25 -27.27
N ARG A 584 -3.17 -18.16 -26.23
CA ARG A 584 -2.33 -19.25 -25.72
C ARG A 584 -2.80 -19.64 -24.33
N LEU A 585 -3.44 -20.79 -24.22
CA LEU A 585 -3.79 -21.40 -22.94
C LEU A 585 -2.50 -21.78 -22.21
N LYS A 586 -2.46 -21.56 -20.89
CA LYS A 586 -1.41 -22.06 -20.01
C LYS A 586 -1.93 -23.30 -19.32
N GLN A 587 -1.22 -24.41 -19.47
CA GLN A 587 -1.67 -25.70 -19.00
C GLN A 587 -1.22 -26.00 -17.59
N THR A 588 -0.03 -25.51 -17.22
CA THR A 588 0.59 -25.79 -15.93
C THR A 588 1.09 -24.52 -15.24
N GLU A 589 1.41 -24.63 -13.95
CA GLU A 589 1.90 -23.51 -13.13
C GLU A 589 3.22 -22.94 -13.64
N LEU A 590 4.18 -23.79 -14.05
CA LEU A 590 5.44 -23.31 -14.65
C LEU A 590 5.22 -22.51 -15.94
N GLU A 591 4.25 -22.90 -16.78
CA GLU A 591 3.91 -22.13 -17.99
C GLU A 591 3.28 -20.77 -17.68
N ALA A 592 2.68 -20.65 -16.49
CA ALA A 592 2.00 -19.46 -15.99
C ALA A 592 2.84 -18.60 -15.02
N ALA A 593 4.06 -19.04 -14.69
CA ALA A 593 5.06 -18.28 -13.96
C ALA A 593 5.68 -17.21 -14.88
N TYR A 594 4.99 -16.08 -15.00
CA TYR A 594 5.22 -15.06 -16.00
C TYR A 594 6.40 -14.14 -15.66
N LYS A 595 7.38 -14.14 -16.56
CA LYS A 595 8.48 -13.17 -16.62
C LYS A 595 8.24 -12.24 -17.80
N PHE A 596 8.03 -10.96 -17.52
CA PHE A 596 7.67 -9.98 -18.54
C PHE A 596 8.80 -9.81 -19.57
N ASN A 597 8.42 -9.79 -20.86
CA ASN A 597 9.33 -9.51 -21.97
C ASN A 597 8.65 -8.54 -22.96
N PHE A 598 9.28 -7.38 -23.15
CA PHE A 598 8.75 -6.30 -23.98
C PHE A 598 8.70 -6.67 -25.48
N ASP A 599 9.56 -7.59 -25.93
CA ASP A 599 9.59 -8.06 -27.32
C ASP A 599 8.38 -8.96 -27.66
N TYR A 600 7.67 -9.47 -26.64
CA TYR A 600 6.53 -10.37 -26.79
C TYR A 600 5.32 -9.88 -25.97
N PRO A 601 4.69 -8.77 -26.38
CA PRO A 601 3.57 -8.19 -25.66
C PRO A 601 2.38 -9.14 -25.61
N LYS A 602 1.73 -9.20 -24.45
CA LYS A 602 0.60 -10.08 -24.20
C LYS A 602 -0.38 -9.51 -23.19
N VAL A 603 -1.66 -9.87 -23.34
CA VAL A 603 -2.71 -9.58 -22.37
C VAL A 603 -2.94 -10.82 -21.51
N LEU A 604 -2.88 -10.65 -20.19
CA LEU A 604 -3.06 -11.72 -19.20
C LEU A 604 -4.55 -11.84 -18.89
N THR A 605 -5.17 -13.00 -19.11
CA THR A 605 -6.63 -13.17 -18.95
C THR A 605 -6.99 -14.42 -18.16
N PHE A 606 -7.93 -14.26 -17.23
CA PHE A 606 -8.57 -15.32 -16.45
C PHE A 606 -10.00 -15.46 -16.95
N VAL A 607 -10.37 -16.62 -17.46
CA VAL A 607 -11.67 -16.84 -18.13
C VAL A 607 -12.35 -18.10 -17.63
N ASN A 608 -13.68 -18.13 -17.73
CA ASN A 608 -14.46 -19.33 -17.51
C ASN A 608 -14.96 -19.89 -18.84
N ASN A 609 -14.34 -20.99 -19.30
CA ASN A 609 -14.67 -21.58 -20.59
C ASN A 609 -15.99 -22.37 -20.62
N ASN A 610 -16.56 -22.67 -19.45
CA ASN A 610 -17.84 -23.39 -19.30
C ASN A 610 -19.05 -22.44 -19.36
N LYS A 611 -18.83 -21.12 -19.38
CA LYS A 611 -19.88 -20.09 -19.33
C LYS A 611 -19.85 -19.16 -20.54
N LYS A 612 -19.61 -19.71 -21.73
CA LYS A 612 -19.51 -18.93 -22.98
C LYS A 612 -20.76 -18.09 -23.24
N ASP A 613 -20.54 -16.90 -23.79
CA ASP A 613 -21.61 -16.05 -24.28
C ASP A 613 -22.22 -16.60 -25.59
N LYS A 614 -23.26 -15.93 -26.09
CA LYS A 614 -23.95 -16.30 -27.35
C LYS A 614 -23.06 -16.23 -28.60
N PHE A 615 -21.89 -15.60 -28.52
CA PHE A 615 -20.90 -15.48 -29.59
C PHE A 615 -19.73 -16.46 -29.41
N GLY A 616 -19.78 -17.31 -28.37
CA GLY A 616 -18.74 -18.29 -28.06
C GLY A 616 -17.53 -17.73 -27.31
N ASN A 617 -17.59 -16.48 -26.83
CA ASN A 617 -16.52 -15.89 -26.00
C ASN A 617 -16.63 -16.38 -24.56
N SER A 618 -15.50 -16.75 -23.97
CA SER A 618 -15.42 -17.08 -22.55
C SER A 618 -15.37 -15.79 -21.73
N PRO A 619 -16.31 -15.55 -20.80
CA PRO A 619 -16.28 -14.39 -19.92
C PRO A 619 -15.09 -14.46 -18.98
N GLY A 620 -14.50 -13.31 -18.68
CA GLY A 620 -13.30 -13.25 -17.86
C GLY A 620 -12.95 -11.88 -17.35
N TYR A 621 -11.80 -11.81 -16.69
CA TYR A 621 -11.12 -10.58 -16.31
C TYR A 621 -9.71 -10.61 -16.87
N LYS A 622 -9.23 -9.46 -17.37
CA LYS A 622 -7.83 -9.27 -17.71
C LYS A 622 -7.10 -8.62 -16.54
N LEU A 623 -5.88 -9.07 -16.30
CA LEU A 623 -4.98 -8.51 -15.31
C LEU A 623 -3.98 -7.58 -16.00
N VAL A 624 -3.92 -6.32 -15.56
CA VAL A 624 -3.01 -5.31 -16.09
C VAL A 624 -2.12 -4.80 -14.97
N ASN A 625 -0.93 -5.39 -14.84
CA ASN A 625 0.08 -4.95 -13.87
C ASN A 625 0.89 -3.78 -14.46
N LYS A 626 0.73 -2.57 -13.91
CA LYS A 626 1.49 -1.36 -14.26
C LYS A 626 2.70 -1.13 -13.35
N GLY A 627 2.86 -1.93 -12.29
CA GLY A 627 3.96 -1.84 -11.33
C GLY A 627 5.09 -2.83 -11.58
N MET A 628 5.22 -3.38 -12.79
CA MET A 628 6.20 -4.44 -13.06
C MET A 628 7.64 -3.95 -12.86
N THR A 629 8.38 -4.67 -12.02
CA THR A 629 9.82 -4.52 -11.84
C THR A 629 10.50 -5.89 -11.86
N LYS A 630 11.78 -5.93 -12.22
CA LYS A 630 12.59 -7.15 -12.19
C LYS A 630 13.39 -7.17 -10.89
N PHE A 631 13.23 -8.21 -10.08
CA PHE A 631 14.16 -8.42 -8.96
C PHE A 631 15.54 -8.82 -9.51
N MET A 632 16.58 -8.11 -9.09
CA MET A 632 17.90 -8.21 -9.71
C MET A 632 18.79 -9.29 -9.07
N ARG A 633 18.45 -9.80 -7.88
CA ARG A 633 19.29 -10.77 -7.17
C ARG A 633 19.01 -12.22 -7.59
N PRO A 634 20.03 -13.10 -7.62
CA PRO A 634 19.87 -14.50 -7.97
C PRO A 634 18.93 -15.24 -7.00
N PRO A 635 18.04 -16.14 -7.48
CA PRO A 635 17.03 -16.78 -6.62
C PRO A 635 17.57 -17.56 -5.41
N LYS A 636 18.78 -18.13 -5.51
CA LYS A 636 19.39 -19.01 -4.50
C LYS A 636 20.41 -18.31 -3.60
N ASP A 637 20.55 -17.00 -3.72
CA ASP A 637 21.54 -16.22 -2.99
C ASP A 637 20.98 -15.71 -1.66
N GLY A 638 21.69 -15.94 -0.55
CA GLY A 638 21.30 -15.50 0.79
C GLY A 638 19.83 -15.82 1.13
N ASN A 639 19.04 -14.79 1.44
CA ASN A 639 17.63 -14.90 1.85
C ASN A 639 16.64 -14.89 0.68
N ASN A 640 17.13 -14.84 -0.56
CA ASN A 640 16.26 -14.75 -1.73
C ASN A 640 15.29 -15.95 -1.86
N PRO A 641 15.58 -17.18 -1.36
CA PRO A 641 14.59 -18.25 -1.29
C PRO A 641 13.33 -17.89 -0.48
N ALA A 642 13.45 -17.02 0.53
CA ALA A 642 12.34 -16.55 1.35
C ALA A 642 11.43 -15.55 0.62
N VAL A 643 11.90 -15.00 -0.50
CA VAL A 643 11.17 -14.10 -1.40
C VAL A 643 11.10 -14.63 -2.83
N SER A 644 11.01 -15.94 -3.02
CA SER A 644 10.99 -16.54 -4.36
C SER A 644 9.84 -16.02 -5.25
N TRP A 645 8.75 -15.53 -4.66
CA TRP A 645 7.67 -14.81 -5.35
C TRP A 645 8.17 -13.57 -6.14
N SER A 646 9.22 -12.90 -5.67
CA SER A 646 9.77 -11.69 -6.29
C SER A 646 10.38 -11.91 -7.68
N GLN A 647 10.64 -13.18 -8.04
CA GLN A 647 11.24 -13.57 -9.32
C GLN A 647 10.24 -13.51 -10.49
N TYR A 648 8.95 -13.26 -10.20
CA TYR A 648 7.85 -13.32 -11.16
C TYR A 648 6.99 -12.05 -11.06
N GLN A 649 6.69 -11.40 -12.19
CA GLN A 649 5.73 -10.28 -12.21
C GLN A 649 4.28 -10.77 -12.01
N LEU A 650 4.03 -12.03 -12.38
CA LEU A 650 2.82 -12.78 -12.08
C LEU A 650 3.19 -14.27 -11.99
N ALA A 651 2.67 -14.99 -11.00
CA ALA A 651 2.58 -16.44 -11.04
C ALA A 651 1.12 -16.86 -10.86
N VAL A 652 0.71 -17.96 -11.50
CA VAL A 652 -0.64 -18.51 -11.35
C VAL A 652 -0.53 -19.94 -10.87
N THR A 653 -1.15 -20.21 -9.73
CA THR A 653 -1.18 -21.53 -9.09
C THR A 653 -2.61 -22.03 -8.96
N LYS A 654 -2.75 -23.34 -8.79
CA LYS A 654 -4.02 -23.94 -8.40
C LYS A 654 -4.27 -23.63 -6.92
N TYR A 655 -5.49 -23.25 -6.58
CA TYR A 655 -5.88 -22.99 -5.20
C TYR A 655 -5.69 -24.22 -4.32
N LYS A 656 -5.05 -24.03 -3.15
CA LYS A 656 -4.97 -25.00 -2.06
C LYS A 656 -5.10 -24.28 -0.72
N ASP A 657 -5.90 -24.82 0.21
CA ASP A 657 -5.99 -24.27 1.58
C ASP A 657 -4.64 -24.31 2.33
N SER A 658 -3.72 -25.20 1.90
CA SER A 658 -2.36 -25.33 2.41
C SER A 658 -1.39 -24.26 1.90
N GLU A 659 -1.82 -23.42 0.94
CA GLU A 659 -1.03 -22.36 0.32
C GLU A 659 -1.63 -20.97 0.62
N PRO A 660 -1.81 -20.59 1.90
CA PRO A 660 -2.58 -19.41 2.25
C PRO A 660 -1.84 -18.09 1.93
N TYR A 661 -0.51 -18.10 2.06
CA TYR A 661 0.34 -16.92 1.95
C TYR A 661 1.56 -17.15 1.05
N SER A 662 2.04 -16.12 0.34
CA SER A 662 3.26 -16.20 -0.48
C SER A 662 4.55 -15.88 0.29
N SER A 663 4.44 -15.41 1.52
CA SER A 663 5.56 -15.09 2.41
C SER A 663 5.30 -15.66 3.80
N SER A 664 6.34 -15.65 4.64
CA SER A 664 6.29 -16.12 6.02
C SER A 664 6.85 -15.05 6.95
N VAL A 665 6.44 -15.06 8.21
CA VAL A 665 7.06 -14.22 9.23
C VAL A 665 8.42 -14.78 9.70
N TYR A 666 8.74 -16.02 9.29
CA TYR A 666 9.95 -16.78 9.64
C TYR A 666 11.03 -16.70 8.55
N THR A 667 11.15 -15.54 7.89
CA THR A 667 11.92 -15.38 6.64
C THR A 667 13.41 -15.08 6.82
N HIS A 668 13.91 -15.12 8.06
CA HIS A 668 15.32 -14.85 8.40
C HIS A 668 16.27 -16.05 8.21
N SER A 669 15.78 -17.15 7.66
CA SER A 669 16.56 -18.37 7.44
C SER A 669 16.84 -18.60 5.95
N ASP A 670 17.93 -19.32 5.69
CA ASP A 670 18.33 -19.83 4.37
C ASP A 670 17.55 -21.05 3.91
N ASN A 671 17.02 -21.76 4.89
CA ASN A 671 15.99 -22.75 4.75
C ASN A 671 14.74 -22.10 5.33
N PRO A 672 14.08 -21.21 4.56
CA PRO A 672 12.88 -20.57 5.07
C PRO A 672 11.89 -21.67 5.45
N VAL A 673 11.13 -21.45 6.52
CA VAL A 673 10.06 -22.38 6.94
C VAL A 673 9.08 -22.66 5.79
N PHE A 674 9.04 -21.73 4.83
CA PHE A 674 8.17 -21.74 3.68
C PHE A 674 8.84 -21.03 2.49
N SER A 675 8.80 -21.61 1.28
CA SER A 675 9.18 -20.92 0.04
C SER A 675 8.05 -20.94 -0.98
N PHE A 676 7.73 -19.78 -1.55
CA PHE A 676 6.73 -19.65 -2.61
C PHE A 676 7.05 -20.50 -3.87
N GLN A 677 8.33 -20.81 -4.09
CA GLN A 677 8.76 -21.66 -5.20
C GLN A 677 8.09 -23.05 -5.15
N GLU A 678 7.80 -23.55 -3.95
CA GLU A 678 7.14 -24.84 -3.73
C GLU A 678 5.72 -24.89 -4.32
N PHE A 679 5.04 -23.73 -4.46
CA PHE A 679 3.70 -23.65 -5.07
C PHE A 679 3.71 -23.81 -6.60
N ILE A 680 4.89 -23.74 -7.22
CA ILE A 680 5.04 -23.79 -8.68
C ILE A 680 5.78 -25.07 -9.10
N ASP A 681 6.66 -25.58 -8.25
CA ASP A 681 7.55 -26.71 -8.56
C ASP A 681 6.81 -28.04 -8.73
N ASP A 682 5.64 -28.23 -8.11
CA ASP A 682 4.78 -29.39 -8.35
C ASP A 682 4.07 -29.33 -9.72
N ASN A 683 4.13 -28.16 -10.38
CA ASN A 683 3.75 -27.91 -11.77
C ASN A 683 2.37 -28.47 -12.12
N GLU A 684 1.39 -28.25 -11.24
CA GLU A 684 0.07 -28.79 -11.37
C GLU A 684 -0.62 -28.30 -12.64
N ASN A 685 -1.61 -29.07 -13.11
CA ASN A 685 -2.49 -28.61 -14.16
C ASN A 685 -3.43 -27.50 -13.64
N ILE A 686 -3.49 -26.39 -14.36
CA ILE A 686 -4.30 -25.19 -14.04
C ILE A 686 -5.46 -24.97 -15.02
N VAL A 687 -5.80 -25.96 -15.83
CA VAL A 687 -6.90 -25.85 -16.80
C VAL A 687 -8.22 -26.22 -16.13
N ASP A 688 -9.17 -25.28 -16.14
CA ASP A 688 -10.50 -25.44 -15.52
C ASP A 688 -10.40 -25.78 -14.03
N LYS A 689 -9.54 -25.05 -13.33
CA LYS A 689 -9.29 -25.17 -11.88
C LYS A 689 -9.60 -23.87 -11.16
N ASP A 690 -9.63 -23.94 -9.84
CA ASP A 690 -9.62 -22.78 -8.95
C ASP A 690 -8.21 -22.17 -8.98
N LEU A 691 -8.10 -20.89 -9.37
CA LEU A 691 -6.83 -20.27 -9.73
C LEU A 691 -6.53 -19.04 -8.87
N VAL A 692 -5.32 -19.01 -8.34
CA VAL A 692 -4.77 -17.88 -7.60
C VAL A 692 -3.68 -17.20 -8.42
N ALA A 693 -3.79 -15.88 -8.55
CA ALA A 693 -2.78 -15.03 -9.15
C ALA A 693 -1.96 -14.33 -8.07
N TRP A 694 -0.65 -14.50 -8.13
CA TRP A 694 0.33 -13.86 -7.23
C TRP A 694 1.04 -12.76 -7.99
N VAL A 695 0.74 -11.50 -7.69
CA VAL A 695 1.16 -10.33 -8.46
C VAL A 695 2.27 -9.60 -7.72
N THR A 696 3.42 -9.47 -8.38
CA THR A 696 4.55 -8.68 -7.87
C THR A 696 4.59 -7.31 -8.55
N MET A 697 4.65 -6.27 -7.72
CA MET A 697 4.88 -4.88 -8.13
C MET A 697 6.13 -4.33 -7.43
N GLY A 698 6.71 -3.24 -7.92
CA GLY A 698 7.80 -2.57 -7.21
C GLY A 698 8.58 -1.56 -8.04
N MET A 699 9.69 -1.08 -7.50
CA MET A 699 10.56 -0.06 -8.09
C MET A 699 12.00 -0.16 -7.58
N HIS A 700 12.94 0.31 -8.39
CA HIS A 700 14.27 0.70 -7.91
C HIS A 700 14.22 2.15 -7.44
N HIS A 701 14.60 2.40 -6.20
CA HIS A 701 14.68 3.73 -5.62
C HIS A 701 16.13 4.19 -5.58
N VAL A 702 16.51 5.00 -6.56
CA VAL A 702 17.76 5.77 -6.52
C VAL A 702 17.43 7.07 -5.81
N VAL A 703 17.85 7.19 -4.55
CA VAL A 703 17.47 8.31 -3.71
C VAL A 703 18.13 9.61 -4.18
N GLN A 704 17.34 10.67 -4.26
CA GLN A 704 17.75 12.01 -4.70
C GLN A 704 17.50 13.05 -3.60
N LYS A 705 17.90 14.31 -3.84
CA LYS A 705 17.77 15.39 -2.84
C LYS A 705 16.31 15.70 -2.52
N GLU A 706 15.44 15.57 -3.51
CA GLU A 706 13.99 15.80 -3.43
C GLU A 706 13.24 14.72 -2.64
N ASP A 707 13.92 13.63 -2.24
CA ASP A 707 13.43 12.66 -1.27
C ASP A 707 13.64 13.12 0.19
N LEU A 708 14.28 14.27 0.42
CA LEU A 708 14.42 14.84 1.75
C LEU A 708 13.40 15.96 1.99
N PRO A 709 12.80 16.00 3.19
CA PRO A 709 12.98 15.08 4.32
C PRO A 709 12.18 13.78 4.19
N VAL A 710 11.23 13.73 3.25
CA VAL A 710 10.40 12.56 2.97
C VAL A 710 10.26 12.37 1.46
N THR A 711 10.22 11.12 1.02
CA THR A 711 9.90 10.76 -0.35
C THR A 711 8.48 11.20 -0.67
N HIS A 712 8.29 11.86 -1.82
CA HIS A 712 6.97 12.33 -2.23
C HIS A 712 6.24 11.30 -3.09
N THR A 713 4.91 11.21 -2.94
CA THR A 713 4.06 10.25 -3.66
C THR A 713 4.00 10.39 -5.19
N PRO A 714 4.12 11.58 -5.83
CA PRO A 714 4.07 11.69 -7.28
C PRO A 714 5.22 10.92 -7.96
N GLY A 715 4.88 9.98 -8.82
CA GLY A 715 5.85 9.13 -9.54
C GLY A 715 6.18 7.82 -8.83
N GLN A 716 5.76 7.62 -7.57
CA GLN A 716 6.06 6.41 -6.78
C GLN A 716 4.94 5.37 -6.78
N SER A 717 3.80 5.66 -7.40
CA SER A 717 2.65 4.77 -7.33
C SER A 717 2.73 3.59 -8.29
N HIS A 718 2.44 2.39 -7.80
CA HIS A 718 2.35 1.15 -8.56
C HIS A 718 0.94 0.60 -8.48
N SER A 719 0.42 0.05 -9.59
CA SER A 719 -0.91 -0.55 -9.57
C SER A 719 -1.09 -1.74 -10.48
N THR A 720 -2.04 -2.61 -10.10
CA THR A 720 -2.53 -3.71 -10.92
C THR A 720 -4.05 -3.59 -11.05
N PHE A 721 -4.57 -3.79 -12.27
CA PHE A 721 -5.99 -3.70 -12.56
C PHE A 721 -6.57 -5.06 -12.89
N LEU A 722 -7.78 -5.33 -12.37
CA LEU A 722 -8.66 -6.40 -12.79
C LEU A 722 -9.76 -5.73 -13.62
N VAL A 723 -9.79 -5.99 -14.93
CA VAL A 723 -10.73 -5.34 -15.85
C VAL A 723 -11.62 -6.39 -16.53
N PRO A 724 -12.95 -6.22 -16.57
CA PRO A 724 -13.84 -7.15 -17.26
C PRO A 724 -13.40 -7.39 -18.71
N PHE A 725 -13.43 -8.65 -19.16
CA PHE A 725 -13.03 -9.09 -20.49
C PHE A 725 -14.08 -10.05 -21.05
N ASN A 726 -14.93 -9.56 -21.95
CA ASN A 726 -16.11 -10.29 -22.47
C ASN A 726 -17.02 -10.86 -21.37
N TYR A 727 -17.02 -10.25 -20.19
CA TYR A 727 -17.77 -10.73 -19.03
C TYR A 727 -19.27 -10.40 -19.10
N PHE A 728 -19.56 -9.19 -19.59
CA PHE A 728 -20.88 -8.61 -19.74
C PHE A 728 -21.22 -8.44 -21.24
N ASP A 729 -22.51 -8.40 -21.57
CA ASP A 729 -22.99 -8.17 -22.95
C ASP A 729 -22.60 -6.80 -23.50
N GLU A 730 -22.43 -5.81 -22.61
CA GLU A 730 -21.92 -4.48 -22.92
C GLU A 730 -21.21 -3.89 -21.68
N SER A 731 -20.61 -2.69 -21.84
CA SER A 731 -19.98 -2.02 -20.70
C SER A 731 -21.02 -1.77 -19.59
N PRO A 732 -20.81 -2.27 -18.36
CA PRO A 732 -21.74 -1.99 -17.26
C PRO A 732 -21.68 -0.51 -16.82
N GLY A 733 -20.71 0.26 -17.31
CA GLY A 733 -20.68 1.72 -17.21
C GLY A 733 -21.79 2.44 -17.99
N MET A 734 -22.59 1.72 -18.78
CA MET A 734 -23.77 2.26 -19.46
C MET A 734 -24.95 2.50 -18.50
N SER A 735 -25.09 1.72 -17.42
CA SER A 735 -26.20 1.85 -16.45
C SER A 735 -25.96 2.91 -15.36
N VAL A 736 -24.89 3.70 -15.48
CA VAL A 736 -24.54 4.71 -14.49
C VAL A 736 -25.48 5.93 -14.60
N GLY A 737 -26.21 6.24 -13.52
CA GLY A 737 -27.25 7.27 -13.50
C GLY A 737 -26.78 8.73 -13.56
N ASN A 738 -25.47 9.02 -13.48
CA ASN A 738 -24.96 10.40 -13.55
C ASN A 738 -24.48 10.82 -14.96
N ALA A 739 -24.92 10.09 -15.99
CA ALA A 739 -24.66 10.44 -17.39
C ALA A 739 -25.35 11.74 -17.82
N VAL A 740 -24.72 12.45 -18.76
CA VAL A 740 -25.26 13.66 -19.40
C VAL A 740 -25.19 13.48 -20.91
N ARG A 741 -26.32 13.72 -21.57
CA ARG A 741 -26.42 13.79 -23.03
C ARG A 741 -26.93 15.16 -23.45
N ILE A 742 -26.34 15.70 -24.51
CA ILE A 742 -26.63 17.02 -25.08
C ILE A 742 -26.80 16.82 -26.58
N ASP A 743 -28.01 17.02 -27.10
CA ASP A 743 -28.30 16.92 -28.53
C ASP A 743 -28.53 18.33 -29.10
N ALA A 744 -27.93 18.63 -30.25
CA ALA A 744 -28.16 19.87 -30.97
C ALA A 744 -29.28 19.66 -32.01
N VAL A 745 -30.33 20.46 -31.90
CA VAL A 745 -31.53 20.36 -32.73
C VAL A 745 -31.70 21.67 -33.50
N ASP A 746 -31.69 21.61 -34.83
CA ASP A 746 -31.93 22.80 -35.67
C ASP A 746 -33.43 23.03 -35.85
N VAL A 747 -33.92 24.16 -35.37
CA VAL A 747 -35.33 24.56 -35.50
C VAL A 747 -35.38 25.96 -36.13
N ASN A 748 -35.99 26.07 -37.30
CA ASN A 748 -36.15 27.32 -38.06
C ASN A 748 -34.81 28.05 -38.32
N GLY A 749 -33.78 27.31 -38.75
CA GLY A 749 -32.45 27.86 -39.04
C GLY A 749 -31.65 28.29 -37.81
N LYS A 750 -32.11 28.00 -36.59
CA LYS A 750 -31.39 28.25 -35.34
C LYS A 750 -31.11 26.93 -34.62
N THR A 751 -29.86 26.72 -34.21
CA THR A 751 -29.48 25.58 -33.38
C THR A 751 -29.98 25.79 -31.94
N LYS A 752 -30.78 24.84 -31.45
CA LYS A 752 -31.17 24.67 -30.05
C LYS A 752 -30.45 23.47 -29.45
N VAL A 753 -30.50 23.34 -28.13
CA VAL A 753 -29.88 22.25 -27.39
C VAL A 753 -30.91 21.58 -26.48
N GLU A 754 -30.98 20.26 -26.54
CA GLU A 754 -31.73 19.42 -25.62
C GLU A 754 -30.75 18.71 -24.67
N ILE A 755 -30.99 18.82 -23.36
CA ILE A 755 -30.11 18.24 -22.34
C ILE A 755 -30.87 17.15 -21.60
N LYS A 756 -30.37 15.92 -21.65
CA LYS A 756 -30.88 14.77 -20.91
C LYS A 756 -29.93 14.38 -19.79
N ARG A 757 -30.45 14.30 -18.56
CA ARG A 757 -29.76 13.80 -17.37
C ARG A 757 -30.46 12.55 -16.87
N TYR A 758 -29.71 11.53 -16.49
CA TYR A 758 -30.24 10.19 -16.17
C TYR A 758 -30.51 9.97 -14.67
N GLY A 759 -31.08 10.97 -14.00
CA GLY A 759 -31.53 10.88 -12.59
C GLY A 759 -30.81 11.81 -11.61
N THR A 760 -29.70 12.45 -12.00
CA THR A 760 -29.04 13.47 -11.18
C THR A 760 -29.68 14.85 -11.39
N LYS A 761 -30.16 15.46 -10.30
CA LYS A 761 -30.62 16.86 -10.31
C LYS A 761 -29.41 17.79 -10.48
N SER A 762 -29.57 18.86 -11.26
CA SER A 762 -28.54 19.88 -11.44
C SER A 762 -28.45 20.91 -10.31
N ASP A 763 -29.36 20.84 -9.33
CA ASP A 763 -29.76 22.02 -8.55
C ASP A 763 -29.20 22.01 -7.11
N VAL A 764 -28.18 21.20 -6.83
CA VAL A 764 -27.62 21.07 -5.47
C VAL A 764 -26.43 22.01 -5.31
N ASN A 765 -26.66 23.12 -4.60
CA ASN A 765 -25.60 24.00 -4.09
C ASN A 765 -25.48 23.79 -2.58
N CYS A 766 -24.34 23.28 -2.11
CA CYS A 766 -24.07 23.15 -0.69
C CYS A 766 -22.63 23.52 -0.35
N ILE A 767 -22.42 23.98 0.89
CA ILE A 767 -21.06 24.26 1.42
C ILE A 767 -20.53 23.06 2.21
N PRO A 768 -19.21 22.80 2.21
CA PRO A 768 -18.61 21.78 3.06
C PRO A 768 -19.02 21.97 4.53
N LYS A 769 -19.22 20.88 5.26
CA LYS A 769 -19.39 20.94 6.71
C LYS A 769 -18.12 21.49 7.33
N LYS A 770 -18.24 22.43 8.27
CA LYS A 770 -17.09 22.89 9.06
C LYS A 770 -16.52 21.69 9.84
N THR A 771 -15.28 21.34 9.56
CA THR A 771 -14.52 20.35 10.32
C THR A 771 -13.84 21.03 11.49
N TYR A 772 -13.94 20.41 12.67
CA TYR A 772 -13.30 20.87 13.91
C TYR A 772 -12.23 19.86 14.32
N TYR A 773 -11.46 19.40 13.34
CA TYR A 773 -10.56 18.27 13.52
C TYR A 773 -9.53 18.55 14.61
N ASP A 774 -8.94 19.75 14.60
CA ASP A 774 -7.99 20.19 15.63
C ASP A 774 -8.61 20.17 17.03
N GLU A 775 -9.89 20.51 17.17
CA GLU A 775 -10.59 20.44 18.46
C GLU A 775 -10.83 19.00 18.90
N ILE A 776 -11.11 18.09 17.96
CA ILE A 776 -11.23 16.65 18.24
C ILE A 776 -9.89 16.08 18.71
N LEU A 777 -8.79 16.41 18.02
CA LEU A 777 -7.46 15.99 18.40
C LEU A 777 -7.03 16.56 19.75
N LYS A 778 -7.33 17.84 20.03
CA LYS A 778 -7.06 18.44 21.35
C LYS A 778 -7.83 17.76 22.48
N LYS A 779 -9.04 17.25 22.21
CA LYS A 779 -9.85 16.51 23.19
C LYS A 779 -9.45 15.05 23.32
N ASN A 780 -8.97 14.44 22.25
CA ASN A 780 -8.51 13.06 22.22
C ASN A 780 -7.23 12.95 21.36
N PRO A 781 -6.06 13.24 21.95
CA PRO A 781 -4.78 13.17 21.26
C PRO A 781 -4.46 11.77 20.70
N CYS A 782 -5.02 10.73 21.31
CA CYS A 782 -4.82 9.33 20.95
C CYS A 782 -5.36 8.96 19.55
N LEU A 783 -6.05 9.88 18.87
CA LEU A 783 -6.48 9.75 17.49
C LEU A 783 -5.40 10.14 16.47
N ALA A 784 -4.30 10.74 16.93
CA ALA A 784 -3.19 11.21 16.11
C ALA A 784 -1.84 10.65 16.56
N VAL A 785 -1.68 10.33 17.85
CA VAL A 785 -0.43 9.81 18.42
C VAL A 785 -0.74 8.64 19.33
N GLU A 786 0.27 7.81 19.57
CA GLU A 786 0.17 6.69 20.49
C GLU A 786 -0.03 7.18 21.93
N CYS A 787 -1.11 6.69 22.53
CA CYS A 787 -1.39 6.64 23.95
C CYS A 787 -1.47 5.16 24.32
#